data_AF-A0A7Z9IVD1-F1
#
_entry.id   AF-A0A7Z9IVD1-F1
#
_cell.length_a   1.000
_cell.length_b   1.000
_cell.length_c   1.000
_cell.angle_alpha   90.00
_cell.angle_beta   90.00
_cell.angle_gamma   90.00
#
_symmetry.space_group_name_H-M   'P 1'
#
loop_
_entity.id
_entity.type
_entity.pdbx_description
1 polymer ?
#
loop_
_entity_poly.entity_id
_entity_poly.type
_entity_poly.pdbx_seq_one_letter_code
_entity_poly.pdbx_strand_id
1 'polypeptide(L)'
;MHRQFNRGSVAPLALLFTLVSMSFTVAYLKNSFSQSAMEKYRYAEWRALYAAEAGLNDVGVIILPQITSDTLLLENGVDYGKDENDQPVGLYKDIACSTRLQINSTRKEYIAYATGVAEYTTPSGTDVSIERRVYTTMVPKGFEEFMYFTDVEAPIGPGNTGVVNFGAGDQLEGKVHTNGDMVFSNYGCPEFSGEVNITFEAIENGGGIGSWGACSDDIFEDDDGNTILDTVSTIIFPPNNSAENARQHATRTFVADDKIFRPGKKDTMMMTEINFVSGGYWVAQWWYNIPPVGSPPAEYDFFWDSSTGSPYTPAAGNTRFGLSNEFDDATGAYEPQNMLILSTSDAGGDNIRAEIVDLVNAGDEILIQNEAGTKTASFAVNFVTDSDEKIQIFFTPLDLEYFSVDGNGFSDNEQVTFINTSASTGLNQDVEWNTYHFYHDHLDNGIEFCEAGRIQHFDFDYWTAGGTACDIFSCPDQIYNSEYVYMSRSFFAKGNSPQVLYVQGGQVLVRGIVDGMYTIVTDDFTEYRRHDDNDVIDRVWGNIWLIDDVVFSDSYGNGAVIHPMDGGTANVLGLIAGGSVIVANTRPNGAHGQQYGADIQINAAILAMNGGFLSHYWQNSLLGYHNWNDGLGFGIIADGRGGHRNHYRSDEQSGIYTGDDDHRGTVHLWGSIVQFKRGYMNRNFPGPYNVSPGVGYSKDYHYDWNLQLKPPPYFPDLQSSDNTVMLKMASYGEANSIE
;
A
#
# COMPACT_ATOMS: atom_id res chain seq x y z
N MET A 1 -116.03 37.02 -34.24
CA MET A 1 -114.95 36.59 -33.32
C MET A 1 -114.74 35.10 -33.53
N HIS A 2 -113.57 34.48 -33.71
CA HIS A 2 -112.19 34.83 -33.38
C HIS A 2 -111.22 34.01 -34.27
N ARG A 3 -110.59 34.63 -35.28
CA ARG A 3 -109.13 34.76 -35.42
C ARG A 3 -108.09 33.87 -34.67
N GLN A 4 -108.18 32.55 -34.47
CA GLN A 4 -107.09 31.84 -33.76
C GLN A 4 -105.78 31.80 -34.59
N PHE A 5 -104.78 32.57 -34.15
CA PHE A 5 -103.40 32.49 -34.62
C PHE A 5 -102.64 31.46 -33.79
N ASN A 6 -102.26 30.32 -34.38
CA ASN A 6 -101.26 29.44 -33.79
C ASN A 6 -99.87 30.08 -33.96
N ARG A 7 -99.26 30.49 -32.85
CA ARG A 7 -97.86 30.93 -32.82
C ARG A 7 -96.94 29.70 -32.93
N GLY A 8 -96.57 29.31 -34.15
CA GLY A 8 -95.57 28.28 -34.37
C GLY A 8 -94.18 28.78 -33.95
N SER A 9 -93.61 28.21 -32.88
CA SER A 9 -92.24 28.49 -32.40
C SER A 9 -91.17 27.60 -33.05
N VAL A 10 -91.55 26.79 -34.04
CA VAL A 10 -90.67 25.77 -34.66
C VAL A 10 -89.43 26.39 -35.31
N ALA A 11 -89.58 27.52 -36.01
CA ALA A 11 -88.46 28.21 -36.66
C ALA A 11 -87.43 28.78 -35.66
N PRO A 12 -87.82 29.56 -34.63
CA PRO A 12 -86.87 30.01 -33.60
C PRO A 12 -86.21 28.88 -32.82
N LEU A 13 -86.95 27.80 -32.52
CA LEU A 13 -86.43 26.64 -31.79
C LEU A 13 -85.39 25.88 -32.63
N ALA A 14 -85.68 25.67 -33.92
CA ALA A 14 -84.74 25.05 -34.86
C ALA A 14 -83.46 25.89 -35.02
N LEU A 15 -83.60 27.22 -35.07
CA LEU A 15 -82.46 28.15 -35.15
C LEU A 15 -81.58 28.09 -33.89
N LEU A 16 -82.21 27.97 -32.71
CA LEU A 16 -81.52 27.80 -31.44
C LEU A 16 -80.82 26.44 -31.34
N PHE A 17 -81.46 25.35 -31.77
CA PHE A 17 -80.82 24.03 -31.85
C PHE A 17 -79.66 23.99 -32.86
N THR A 18 -79.76 24.70 -34.00
CA THR A 18 -78.63 24.83 -34.92
C THR A 18 -77.48 25.63 -34.32
N LEU A 19 -77.75 26.72 -33.58
CA LEU A 19 -76.72 27.51 -32.90
C LEU A 19 -76.04 26.70 -31.79
N VAL A 20 -76.81 25.93 -31.01
CA VAL A 20 -76.30 25.04 -29.97
C VAL A 20 -75.46 23.91 -30.58
N SER A 21 -75.94 23.29 -31.67
CA SER A 21 -75.19 22.25 -32.40
C SER A 21 -73.88 22.77 -33.00
N MET A 22 -73.90 23.97 -33.60
CA MET A 22 -72.68 24.64 -34.08
C MET A 22 -71.74 24.96 -32.92
N SER A 23 -72.26 25.39 -31.77
CA SER A 23 -71.44 25.66 -30.57
C SER A 23 -70.76 24.39 -30.04
N PHE A 24 -71.47 23.27 -30.00
CA PHE A 24 -70.89 21.96 -29.65
C PHE A 24 -69.85 21.51 -30.67
N THR A 25 -70.10 21.71 -31.96
CA THR A 25 -69.15 21.36 -33.03
C THR A 25 -67.87 22.20 -32.93
N VAL A 26 -68.00 23.50 -32.69
CA VAL A 26 -66.85 24.41 -32.49
C VAL A 26 -66.08 24.05 -31.22
N ALA A 27 -66.77 23.75 -30.11
CA ALA A 27 -66.13 23.32 -28.87
C ALA A 27 -65.39 21.98 -29.04
N TYR A 28 -66.00 21.02 -29.73
CA TYR A 28 -65.39 19.72 -30.05
C TYR A 28 -64.15 19.88 -30.93
N LEU A 29 -64.24 20.67 -32.01
CA LEU A 29 -63.09 20.96 -32.87
C LEU A 29 -61.97 21.64 -32.10
N LYS A 30 -62.28 22.64 -31.26
CA LYS A 30 -61.30 23.29 -30.39
C LYS A 30 -60.61 22.29 -29.45
N ASN A 31 -61.37 21.39 -28.83
CA ASN A 31 -60.80 20.36 -27.96
C ASN A 31 -59.94 19.36 -28.75
N SER A 32 -60.38 18.92 -29.93
CA SER A 32 -59.64 18.00 -30.79
C SER A 32 -58.31 18.60 -31.27
N PHE A 33 -58.29 19.89 -31.67
CA PHE A 33 -57.06 20.58 -32.02
C PHE A 33 -56.12 20.71 -30.81
N SER A 34 -56.66 20.98 -29.62
CA SER A 34 -55.86 21.04 -28.39
C SER A 34 -55.27 19.68 -28.02
N GLN A 35 -56.04 18.59 -28.17
CA GLN A 35 -55.57 17.23 -27.90
C GLN A 35 -54.49 16.81 -28.90
N SER A 36 -54.70 17.04 -30.21
CA SER A 36 -53.70 16.74 -31.24
C SER A 36 -52.40 17.54 -31.06
N ALA A 37 -52.48 18.81 -30.65
CA ALA A 37 -51.30 19.60 -30.34
C ALA A 37 -50.55 19.06 -29.11
N MET A 38 -51.28 18.63 -28.07
CA MET A 38 -50.71 18.05 -26.86
C MET A 38 -50.07 16.68 -27.11
N GLU A 39 -50.67 15.84 -27.95
CA GLU A 39 -50.10 14.55 -28.35
C GLU A 39 -48.81 14.73 -29.14
N LYS A 40 -48.78 15.64 -30.12
CA LYS A 40 -47.55 15.95 -30.87
C LYS A 40 -46.45 16.51 -29.97
N TYR A 41 -46.80 17.36 -29.02
CA TYR A 41 -45.87 17.88 -28.02
C TYR A 41 -45.27 16.75 -27.18
N ARG A 42 -46.12 15.89 -26.58
CA ARG A 42 -45.65 14.75 -25.78
C ARG A 42 -44.79 13.78 -26.59
N TYR A 43 -45.16 13.50 -27.83
CA TYR A 43 -44.37 12.64 -28.71
C TYR A 43 -43.00 13.26 -29.02
N ALA A 44 -42.93 14.56 -29.27
CA ALA A 44 -41.67 15.27 -29.45
C ALA A 44 -40.85 15.32 -28.16
N GLU A 45 -41.46 15.42 -26.97
CA GLU A 45 -40.75 15.30 -25.69
C GLU A 45 -40.07 13.94 -25.54
N TRP A 46 -40.78 12.84 -25.80
CA TRP A 46 -40.21 11.48 -25.73
C TRP A 46 -39.10 11.29 -26.76
N ARG A 47 -39.26 11.84 -27.96
CA ARG A 47 -38.22 11.81 -29.00
C ARG A 47 -36.97 12.61 -28.62
N ALA A 48 -37.15 13.79 -28.03
CA ALA A 48 -36.04 14.59 -27.52
C ALA A 48 -35.33 13.87 -26.36
N LEU A 49 -36.07 13.26 -25.43
CA LEU A 49 -35.50 12.48 -24.34
C LEU A 49 -34.70 11.28 -24.85
N TYR A 50 -35.25 10.53 -25.81
CA TYR A 50 -34.59 9.38 -26.41
C TYR A 50 -33.32 9.77 -27.18
N ALA A 51 -33.36 10.88 -27.93
CA ALA A 51 -32.16 11.42 -28.58
C ALA A 51 -31.11 11.84 -27.54
N ALA A 52 -31.51 12.43 -26.41
CA ALA A 52 -30.61 12.81 -25.33
C ALA A 52 -29.94 11.57 -24.70
N GLU A 53 -30.71 10.51 -24.43
CA GLU A 53 -30.22 9.22 -23.93
C GLU A 53 -29.22 8.57 -24.88
N ALA A 54 -29.49 8.64 -26.19
CA ALA A 54 -28.57 8.15 -27.19
C ALA A 54 -27.25 8.92 -27.19
N GLY A 55 -27.28 10.26 -27.19
CA GLY A 55 -26.06 11.07 -27.12
C GLY A 55 -25.26 10.81 -25.83
N LEU A 56 -25.94 10.53 -24.73
CA LEU A 56 -25.31 10.15 -23.47
C LEU A 56 -24.62 8.79 -23.57
N ASN A 57 -25.26 7.78 -24.14
CA ASN A 57 -24.70 6.42 -24.24
C ASN A 57 -23.65 6.27 -25.34
N ASP A 58 -23.87 6.87 -26.52
CA ASP A 58 -23.01 6.72 -27.70
C ASP A 58 -21.73 7.56 -27.61
N VAL A 59 -21.71 8.59 -26.75
CA VAL A 59 -20.54 9.49 -26.62
C VAL A 59 -20.21 9.76 -25.16
N GLY A 60 -21.16 10.27 -24.38
CA GLY A 60 -20.93 10.73 -23.01
C GLY A 60 -20.28 9.66 -22.12
N VAL A 61 -20.95 8.52 -21.95
CA VAL A 61 -20.51 7.39 -21.11
C VAL A 61 -19.22 6.76 -21.63
N ILE A 62 -18.99 6.71 -22.93
CA ILE A 62 -17.79 6.11 -23.54
C ILE A 62 -16.54 6.94 -23.22
N ILE A 63 -16.64 8.27 -23.31
CA ILE A 63 -15.52 9.17 -23.07
C ILE A 63 -15.33 9.47 -21.58
N LEU A 64 -16.38 9.31 -20.76
CA LEU A 64 -16.35 9.68 -19.34
C LEU A 64 -15.18 9.06 -18.54
N PRO A 65 -14.79 7.78 -18.71
CA PRO A 65 -13.59 7.21 -18.08
C PRO A 65 -12.25 7.83 -18.50
N GLN A 66 -12.21 8.53 -19.62
CA GLN A 66 -10.98 9.01 -20.28
C GLN A 66 -10.71 10.49 -20.01
N ILE A 67 -11.64 11.20 -19.36
CA ILE A 67 -11.49 12.64 -19.14
C ILE A 67 -10.42 12.95 -18.09
N THR A 68 -9.58 13.94 -18.38
CA THR A 68 -8.58 14.49 -17.45
C THR A 68 -8.97 15.86 -16.91
N SER A 69 -9.91 16.54 -17.58
CA SER A 69 -10.50 17.81 -17.20
C SER A 69 -11.93 17.93 -17.72
N ASP A 70 -12.69 18.89 -17.20
CA ASP A 70 -14.02 19.23 -17.70
C ASP A 70 -13.96 19.52 -19.21
N THR A 71 -14.76 18.80 -19.98
CA THR A 71 -14.67 18.79 -21.44
C THR A 71 -16.07 18.85 -22.05
N LEU A 72 -16.28 19.80 -22.97
CA LEU A 72 -17.42 19.82 -23.88
C LEU A 72 -17.02 19.09 -25.17
N LEU A 73 -17.64 17.95 -25.45
CA LEU A 73 -17.23 17.06 -26.53
C LEU A 73 -17.94 17.40 -27.85
N LEU A 74 -19.22 17.73 -27.78
CA LEU A 74 -20.07 18.02 -28.95
C LEU A 74 -20.95 19.21 -28.68
N GLU A 75 -20.59 20.36 -29.25
CA GLU A 75 -21.42 21.57 -29.25
C GLU A 75 -22.41 21.58 -30.44
N ASN A 76 -22.02 20.98 -31.57
CA ASN A 76 -22.86 20.88 -32.77
C ASN A 76 -23.68 19.58 -32.76
N GLY A 77 -24.96 19.70 -33.13
CA GLY A 77 -25.92 18.59 -33.11
C GLY A 77 -25.62 17.47 -34.10
N VAL A 78 -25.76 16.22 -33.63
CA VAL A 78 -25.66 15.00 -34.44
C VAL A 78 -27.05 14.38 -34.58
N ASP A 79 -27.48 14.10 -35.82
CA ASP A 79 -28.74 13.42 -36.09
C ASP A 79 -28.68 11.97 -35.60
N TYR A 80 -29.62 11.61 -34.71
CA TYR A 80 -29.74 10.26 -34.18
C TYR A 80 -30.25 9.25 -35.23
N GLY A 81 -30.92 9.72 -36.28
CA GLY A 81 -31.41 8.90 -37.38
C GLY A 81 -32.88 9.15 -37.70
N LYS A 82 -33.48 8.21 -38.44
CA LYS A 82 -34.86 8.30 -38.92
C LYS A 82 -35.72 7.15 -38.38
N ASP A 83 -37.01 7.40 -38.21
CA ASP A 83 -38.00 6.41 -37.78
C ASP A 83 -38.44 5.48 -38.93
N GLU A 84 -39.35 4.55 -38.64
CA GLU A 84 -39.93 3.60 -39.60
C GLU A 84 -40.60 4.27 -40.82
N ASN A 85 -40.89 5.57 -40.74
CA ASN A 85 -41.52 6.38 -41.78
C ASN A 85 -40.55 7.36 -42.46
N ASP A 86 -39.23 7.15 -42.31
CA ASP A 86 -38.16 8.00 -42.84
C ASP A 86 -38.20 9.45 -42.33
N GLN A 87 -38.84 9.70 -41.17
CA GLN A 87 -38.83 11.00 -40.50
C GLN A 87 -37.67 11.08 -39.51
N PRO A 88 -36.98 12.23 -39.39
CA PRO A 88 -35.90 12.38 -38.41
C PRO A 88 -36.46 12.17 -36.99
N VAL A 89 -35.79 11.37 -36.16
CA VAL A 89 -36.17 11.11 -34.75
C VAL A 89 -35.77 12.28 -33.86
N GLY A 90 -34.63 12.90 -34.12
CA GLY A 90 -34.11 14.03 -33.37
C GLY A 90 -32.59 14.11 -33.49
N LEU A 91 -32.01 15.13 -32.89
CA LEU A 91 -30.56 15.30 -32.78
C LEU A 91 -30.15 15.37 -31.32
N TYR A 92 -28.90 15.03 -31.02
CA TYR A 92 -28.30 15.26 -29.71
C TYR A 92 -27.12 16.25 -29.82
N LYS A 93 -26.97 17.09 -28.81
CA LYS A 93 -25.97 18.16 -28.72
C LYS A 93 -25.58 18.43 -27.25
N ASP A 94 -24.65 19.36 -27.03
CA ASP A 94 -24.20 19.84 -25.74
C ASP A 94 -23.75 18.71 -24.78
N ILE A 95 -23.00 17.75 -25.33
CA ILE A 95 -22.46 16.64 -24.55
C ILE A 95 -21.25 17.14 -23.76
N ALA A 96 -21.40 17.21 -22.44
CA ALA A 96 -20.39 17.71 -21.53
C ALA A 96 -20.08 16.67 -20.47
N CYS A 97 -18.79 16.44 -20.22
CA CYS A 97 -18.29 15.53 -19.20
C CYS A 97 -17.44 16.31 -18.19
N SER A 98 -17.64 16.05 -16.90
CA SER A 98 -16.90 16.72 -15.82
C SER A 98 -16.64 15.77 -14.65
N THR A 99 -15.75 16.18 -13.74
CA THR A 99 -15.52 15.46 -12.48
C THR A 99 -15.70 16.37 -11.28
N ARG A 100 -16.22 15.86 -10.17
CA ARG A 100 -16.27 16.57 -8.89
C ARG A 100 -15.93 15.65 -7.73
N LEU A 101 -15.31 16.18 -6.68
CA LEU A 101 -15.09 15.41 -5.45
C LEU A 101 -16.43 15.16 -4.75
N GLN A 102 -16.65 13.93 -4.29
CA GLN A 102 -17.80 13.61 -3.47
C GLN A 102 -17.71 14.31 -2.10
N ILE A 103 -18.86 14.69 -1.55
CA ILE A 103 -18.92 15.34 -0.23
C ILE A 103 -18.45 14.33 0.83
N ASN A 104 -17.48 14.73 1.67
CA ASN A 104 -16.91 13.92 2.74
C ASN A 104 -16.27 12.59 2.28
N SER A 105 -15.83 12.52 1.02
CA SER A 105 -15.16 11.35 0.44
C SER A 105 -13.92 11.80 -0.33
N THR A 106 -12.96 10.89 -0.51
CA THR A 106 -11.78 11.12 -1.34
C THR A 106 -12.02 10.70 -2.79
N ARG A 107 -13.20 10.17 -3.14
CA ARG A 107 -13.53 9.73 -4.50
C ARG A 107 -14.09 10.87 -5.34
N LYS A 108 -13.77 10.82 -6.63
CA LYS A 108 -14.36 11.69 -7.65
C LYS A 108 -15.62 11.04 -8.20
N GLU A 109 -16.67 11.84 -8.37
CA GLU A 109 -17.84 11.53 -9.17
C GLU A 109 -17.62 12.08 -10.58
N TYR A 110 -17.90 11.23 -11.57
CA TYR A 110 -17.83 11.53 -12.99
C TYR A 110 -19.24 11.83 -13.48
N ILE A 111 -19.43 12.93 -14.19
CA ILE A 111 -20.75 13.38 -14.63
C ILE A 111 -20.71 13.55 -16.13
N ALA A 112 -21.72 13.00 -16.82
CA ALA A 112 -21.96 13.28 -18.22
C ALA A 112 -23.37 13.86 -18.40
N TYR A 113 -23.48 14.85 -19.28
CA TYR A 113 -24.73 15.47 -19.71
C TYR A 113 -24.91 15.29 -21.21
N ALA A 114 -26.16 15.19 -21.66
CA ALA A 114 -26.51 15.25 -23.08
C ALA A 114 -27.86 15.94 -23.28
N THR A 115 -27.98 16.76 -24.31
CA THR A 115 -29.23 17.45 -24.68
C THR A 115 -29.76 16.90 -25.99
N GLY A 116 -30.97 16.35 -25.98
CA GLY A 116 -31.68 15.92 -27.18
C GLY A 116 -32.68 16.98 -27.63
N VAL A 117 -32.82 17.13 -28.94
CA VAL A 117 -33.69 18.11 -29.59
C VAL A 117 -34.59 17.39 -30.59
N ALA A 118 -35.89 17.65 -30.49
CA ALA A 118 -36.88 17.16 -31.44
C ALA A 118 -37.79 18.29 -31.92
N GLU A 119 -38.05 18.32 -33.22
CA GLU A 119 -38.88 19.33 -33.85
C GLU A 119 -40.20 18.73 -34.32
N TYR A 120 -41.28 19.49 -34.18
CA TYR A 120 -42.58 19.14 -34.75
C TYR A 120 -43.33 20.38 -35.25
N THR A 121 -44.06 20.21 -36.35
CA THR A 121 -44.97 21.25 -36.85
C THR A 121 -46.34 21.11 -36.18
N THR A 122 -46.75 22.18 -35.50
CA THR A 122 -48.08 22.32 -34.89
C THR A 122 -49.20 22.20 -35.94
N PRO A 123 -50.44 21.85 -35.55
CA PRO A 123 -51.58 21.86 -36.46
C PRO A 123 -51.83 23.22 -37.16
N SER A 124 -51.28 24.32 -36.64
CA SER A 124 -51.32 25.67 -37.22
C SER A 124 -50.19 25.98 -38.20
N GLY A 125 -49.26 25.05 -38.45
CA GLY A 125 -48.14 25.24 -39.38
C GLY A 125 -46.92 25.95 -38.78
N THR A 126 -46.83 26.06 -37.45
CA THR A 126 -45.67 26.63 -36.75
C THR A 126 -44.75 25.49 -36.30
N ASP A 127 -43.47 25.59 -36.62
CA ASP A 127 -42.45 24.64 -36.15
C ASP A 127 -42.07 24.96 -34.70
N VAL A 128 -42.06 23.93 -33.86
CA VAL A 128 -41.71 24.00 -32.45
C VAL A 128 -40.58 23.02 -32.18
N SER A 129 -39.53 23.51 -31.54
CA SER A 129 -38.41 22.70 -31.07
C SER A 129 -38.55 22.45 -29.57
N ILE A 130 -38.36 21.19 -29.17
CA ILE A 130 -38.35 20.76 -27.77
C ILE A 130 -36.95 20.24 -27.46
N GLU A 131 -36.39 20.71 -26.35
CA GLU A 131 -35.11 20.24 -25.83
C GLU A 131 -35.32 19.51 -24.50
N ARG A 132 -34.64 18.37 -24.35
CA ARG A 132 -34.62 17.57 -23.11
C ARG A 132 -33.18 17.27 -22.77
N ARG A 133 -32.79 17.46 -21.51
CA ARG A 133 -31.43 17.22 -21.04
C ARG A 133 -31.41 16.08 -20.04
N VAL A 134 -30.54 15.12 -20.25
CA VAL A 134 -30.30 14.00 -19.34
C VAL A 134 -28.91 14.09 -18.76
N TYR A 135 -28.72 13.45 -17.62
CA TYR A 135 -27.41 13.29 -17.01
C TYR A 135 -27.25 11.89 -16.43
N THR A 136 -26.01 11.46 -16.35
CA THR A 136 -25.60 10.31 -15.55
C THR A 136 -24.44 10.70 -14.65
N THR A 137 -24.42 10.13 -13.46
CA THR A 137 -23.27 10.17 -12.58
C THR A 137 -22.70 8.76 -12.45
N MET A 138 -21.38 8.66 -12.50
CA MET A 138 -20.65 7.42 -12.32
C MET A 138 -19.54 7.62 -11.31
N VAL A 139 -19.19 6.55 -10.61
CA VAL A 139 -18.11 6.54 -9.62
C VAL A 139 -17.11 5.46 -9.98
N PRO A 140 -15.80 5.67 -9.75
CA PRO A 140 -14.82 4.61 -9.92
C PRO A 140 -15.18 3.39 -9.07
N LYS A 141 -15.01 2.21 -9.66
CA LYS A 141 -14.86 0.98 -8.89
C LYS A 141 -13.43 0.95 -8.34
N GLY A 142 -13.26 0.56 -7.09
CA GLY A 142 -11.94 0.35 -6.51
C GLY A 142 -11.69 -1.09 -6.10
N PHE A 143 -10.44 -1.37 -5.72
CA PHE A 143 -10.01 -2.69 -5.29
C PHE A 143 -10.67 -3.14 -3.97
N GLU A 144 -11.23 -2.22 -3.19
CA GLU A 144 -12.02 -2.52 -1.99
C GLU A 144 -13.35 -3.25 -2.26
N GLU A 145 -13.77 -3.40 -3.53
CA GLU A 145 -14.99 -4.14 -3.89
C GLU A 145 -14.82 -5.66 -3.77
N PHE A 146 -13.58 -6.16 -3.76
CA PHE A 146 -13.30 -7.60 -3.77
C PHE A 146 -13.08 -8.12 -2.36
N MET A 147 -13.86 -9.11 -1.95
CA MET A 147 -13.48 -9.90 -0.77
C MET A 147 -12.12 -10.57 -0.99
N TYR A 148 -11.92 -11.09 -2.20
CA TYR A 148 -10.70 -11.74 -2.59
C TYR A 148 -10.36 -11.40 -4.04
N PHE A 149 -9.21 -10.78 -4.27
CA PHE A 149 -8.62 -10.54 -5.57
C PHE A 149 -7.19 -11.07 -5.57
N THR A 150 -6.81 -11.80 -6.61
CA THR A 150 -5.41 -12.07 -6.91
C THR A 150 -5.08 -11.81 -8.38
N ASP A 151 -3.90 -11.24 -8.62
CA ASP A 151 -3.40 -11.11 -9.99
C ASP A 151 -2.89 -12.45 -10.52
N VAL A 152 -2.15 -13.18 -9.70
CA VAL A 152 -1.67 -14.52 -10.02
C VAL A 152 -2.09 -15.49 -8.92
N GLU A 153 -2.84 -16.53 -9.25
CA GLU A 153 -3.11 -17.67 -8.35
C GLU A 153 -1.88 -18.58 -8.21
N ALA A 154 -0.80 -17.99 -7.72
CA ALA A 154 0.43 -18.68 -7.34
C ALA A 154 0.77 -18.32 -5.90
N PRO A 155 1.38 -19.24 -5.15
CA PRO A 155 1.84 -18.96 -3.79
C PRO A 155 2.92 -17.88 -3.71
N ILE A 156 2.93 -17.15 -2.59
CA ILE A 156 4.02 -16.26 -2.17
C ILE A 156 4.40 -16.46 -0.70
N GLY A 157 5.67 -16.19 -0.39
CA GLY A 157 6.32 -16.38 0.90
C GLY A 157 7.33 -17.54 0.92
N PRO A 158 8.10 -17.68 2.00
CA PRO A 158 9.22 -18.63 2.09
C PRO A 158 8.83 -20.09 1.87
N GLY A 159 9.78 -20.86 1.32
CA GLY A 159 9.62 -22.31 1.14
C GLY A 159 8.48 -22.70 0.20
N ASN A 160 8.29 -21.94 -0.88
CA ASN A 160 7.17 -22.13 -1.78
C ASN A 160 7.25 -23.47 -2.56
N THR A 161 6.27 -24.36 -2.36
CA THR A 161 6.16 -25.66 -3.04
C THR A 161 5.31 -25.64 -4.30
N GLY A 162 4.81 -24.48 -4.72
CA GLY A 162 4.12 -24.27 -6.00
C GLY A 162 2.65 -24.71 -6.03
N VAL A 163 2.04 -25.05 -4.89
CA VAL A 163 0.64 -25.51 -4.83
C VAL A 163 -0.18 -24.60 -3.93
N VAL A 164 -1.18 -23.95 -4.52
CA VAL A 164 -2.28 -23.28 -3.81
C VAL A 164 -3.60 -23.76 -4.39
N ASN A 165 -4.58 -23.98 -3.53
CA ASN A 165 -5.93 -24.33 -3.94
C ASN A 165 -6.95 -23.77 -2.95
N PHE A 166 -8.18 -23.64 -3.42
CA PHE A 166 -9.35 -23.44 -2.58
C PHE A 166 -9.87 -24.81 -2.12
N GLY A 167 -10.17 -24.97 -0.84
CA GLY A 167 -10.58 -26.24 -0.28
C GLY A 167 -11.61 -26.12 0.84
N ALA A 168 -11.79 -27.22 1.59
CA ALA A 168 -12.66 -27.21 2.75
C ALA A 168 -12.21 -26.16 3.78
N GLY A 169 -13.13 -25.28 4.16
CA GLY A 169 -12.90 -24.21 5.13
C GLY A 169 -12.55 -22.86 4.53
N ASP A 170 -12.40 -22.75 3.21
CA ASP A 170 -12.40 -21.43 2.55
C ASP A 170 -13.85 -20.96 2.40
N GLN A 171 -14.29 -20.07 3.28
CA GLN A 171 -15.59 -19.39 3.19
C GLN A 171 -15.32 -17.93 2.79
N LEU A 172 -15.88 -17.51 1.66
CA LEU A 172 -15.62 -16.19 1.08
C LEU A 172 -16.94 -15.49 0.82
N GLU A 173 -17.28 -14.57 1.72
CA GLU A 173 -18.44 -13.70 1.59
C GLU A 173 -18.14 -12.56 0.61
N GLY A 174 -18.95 -12.35 -0.43
CA GLY A 174 -18.77 -11.23 -1.37
C GLY A 174 -17.98 -11.59 -2.63
N LYS A 175 -17.43 -10.57 -3.30
CA LYS A 175 -16.88 -10.73 -4.66
C LYS A 175 -15.49 -11.36 -4.67
N VAL A 176 -15.30 -12.40 -5.47
CA VAL A 176 -14.03 -13.11 -5.67
C VAL A 176 -13.56 -12.91 -7.11
N HIS A 177 -12.28 -12.63 -7.32
CA HIS A 177 -11.70 -12.43 -8.65
C HIS A 177 -10.28 -12.99 -8.73
N THR A 178 -9.95 -13.61 -9.86
CA THR A 178 -8.57 -13.96 -10.20
C THR A 178 -8.26 -13.59 -11.64
N ASN A 179 -7.12 -12.95 -11.88
CA ASN A 179 -6.56 -12.81 -13.23
C ASN A 179 -5.83 -14.09 -13.70
N GLY A 180 -5.51 -15.00 -12.79
CA GLY A 180 -4.93 -16.32 -13.07
C GLY A 180 -5.93 -17.48 -12.92
N ASP A 181 -5.41 -18.70 -12.79
CA ASP A 181 -6.23 -19.92 -12.77
C ASP A 181 -6.73 -20.30 -11.38
N MET A 182 -8.04 -20.47 -11.24
CA MET A 182 -8.65 -20.99 -10.02
C MET A 182 -8.44 -22.51 -9.92
N VAL A 183 -7.90 -22.98 -8.79
CA VAL A 183 -7.61 -24.39 -8.54
C VAL A 183 -8.30 -24.83 -7.25
N PHE A 184 -8.97 -25.99 -7.30
CA PHE A 184 -9.68 -26.57 -6.16
C PHE A 184 -8.98 -27.81 -5.60
N SER A 185 -9.16 -28.01 -4.30
CA SER A 185 -8.57 -29.10 -3.54
C SER A 185 -9.26 -30.43 -3.81
N ASN A 186 -8.52 -31.53 -3.60
CA ASN A 186 -9.11 -32.88 -3.52
C ASN A 186 -9.76 -33.16 -2.15
N TYR A 187 -9.62 -32.25 -1.19
CA TYR A 187 -10.08 -32.42 0.19
C TYR A 187 -11.16 -31.38 0.53
N GLY A 188 -12.31 -31.51 -0.15
CA GLY A 188 -13.47 -30.65 0.00
C GLY A 188 -13.37 -29.34 -0.78
N CYS A 189 -14.47 -28.56 -0.72
CA CYS A 189 -14.72 -27.42 -1.59
C CYS A 189 -14.90 -26.13 -0.80
N PRO A 190 -14.59 -24.97 -1.41
CA PRO A 190 -14.90 -23.68 -0.82
C PRO A 190 -16.41 -23.38 -0.85
N GLU A 191 -16.80 -22.36 -0.12
CA GLU A 191 -18.13 -21.75 -0.16
C GLU A 191 -18.01 -20.30 -0.61
N PHE A 192 -18.68 -19.95 -1.71
CA PHE A 192 -18.76 -18.60 -2.24
C PHE A 192 -20.18 -18.07 -2.07
N SER A 193 -20.34 -16.88 -1.49
CA SER A 193 -21.66 -16.27 -1.31
C SER A 193 -21.86 -14.99 -2.15
N GLY A 194 -21.00 -14.78 -3.17
CA GLY A 194 -21.03 -13.61 -4.04
C GLY A 194 -20.46 -13.90 -5.43
N GLU A 195 -20.41 -12.87 -6.27
CA GLU A 195 -19.93 -12.95 -7.66
C GLU A 195 -18.48 -13.48 -7.71
N VAL A 196 -18.24 -14.48 -8.56
CA VAL A 196 -16.90 -15.04 -8.82
C VAL A 196 -16.49 -14.74 -10.25
N ASN A 197 -15.34 -14.09 -10.42
CA ASN A 197 -14.85 -13.66 -11.73
C ASN A 197 -13.53 -14.34 -12.09
N ILE A 198 -13.49 -14.85 -13.31
CA ILE A 198 -12.26 -15.27 -14.00
C ILE A 198 -12.09 -14.46 -15.28
N THR A 199 -10.90 -14.44 -15.87
CA THR A 199 -10.62 -13.59 -17.02
C THR A 199 -10.77 -14.32 -18.36
N PHE A 200 -11.18 -13.59 -19.40
CA PHE A 200 -11.16 -14.10 -20.78
C PHE A 200 -9.77 -14.60 -21.16
N GLU A 201 -8.73 -13.87 -20.78
CA GLU A 201 -7.34 -14.20 -21.06
C GLU A 201 -6.89 -15.50 -20.38
N ALA A 202 -7.32 -15.77 -19.14
CA ALA A 202 -7.02 -17.03 -18.47
C ALA A 202 -7.69 -18.22 -19.18
N ILE A 203 -8.95 -18.07 -19.60
CA ILE A 203 -9.69 -19.11 -20.34
C ILE A 203 -9.05 -19.36 -21.72
N GLU A 204 -8.71 -18.31 -22.47
CA GLU A 204 -8.10 -18.43 -23.79
C GLU A 204 -6.74 -19.13 -23.76
N ASN A 205 -5.99 -18.98 -22.66
CA ASN A 205 -4.73 -19.68 -22.42
C ASN A 205 -4.91 -21.15 -21.99
N GLY A 206 -6.14 -21.67 -22.00
CA GLY A 206 -6.48 -23.04 -21.61
C GLY A 206 -6.64 -23.24 -20.11
N GLY A 207 -6.76 -22.15 -19.35
CA GLY A 207 -6.94 -22.13 -17.90
C GLY A 207 -8.34 -21.68 -17.48
N GLY A 208 -8.41 -20.69 -16.57
CA GLY A 208 -9.63 -20.22 -15.91
C GLY A 208 -9.95 -21.09 -14.69
N ILE A 209 -10.40 -22.32 -14.91
CA ILE A 209 -10.49 -23.36 -13.87
C ILE A 209 -9.39 -24.39 -14.12
N GLY A 210 -8.26 -24.24 -13.44
CA GLY A 210 -7.07 -25.07 -13.65
C GLY A 210 -7.22 -26.51 -13.14
N SER A 211 -8.03 -26.74 -12.11
CA SER A 211 -8.42 -28.08 -11.66
C SER A 211 -9.63 -28.04 -10.72
N TRP A 212 -10.59 -28.94 -10.95
CA TRP A 212 -11.78 -29.10 -10.12
C TRP A 212 -11.55 -29.85 -8.81
N GLY A 213 -10.45 -30.61 -8.70
CA GLY A 213 -10.20 -31.42 -7.51
C GLY A 213 -11.39 -32.34 -7.17
N ALA A 214 -11.96 -32.18 -5.97
CA ALA A 214 -13.15 -32.89 -5.51
C ALA A 214 -14.47 -32.13 -5.75
N CYS A 215 -14.43 -30.98 -6.41
CA CYS A 215 -15.57 -30.08 -6.60
C CYS A 215 -16.27 -30.24 -7.95
N SER A 216 -17.51 -29.78 -7.99
CA SER A 216 -18.35 -29.65 -9.19
C SER A 216 -18.69 -28.17 -9.44
N ASP A 217 -19.32 -27.89 -10.58
CA ASP A 217 -19.84 -26.57 -10.95
C ASP A 217 -20.89 -26.03 -9.98
N ASP A 218 -21.55 -26.90 -9.20
CA ASP A 218 -22.52 -26.53 -8.15
C ASP A 218 -21.96 -25.53 -7.12
N ILE A 219 -20.62 -25.43 -6.95
CA ILE A 219 -19.99 -24.45 -6.05
C ILE A 219 -20.20 -22.99 -6.50
N PHE A 220 -20.63 -22.80 -7.75
CA PHE A 220 -20.94 -21.52 -8.34
C PHE A 220 -22.45 -21.30 -8.50
N GLU A 221 -23.29 -22.08 -7.84
CA GLU A 221 -24.74 -21.85 -7.82
C GLU A 221 -25.13 -21.03 -6.59
N ASP A 222 -25.95 -19.99 -6.80
CA ASP A 222 -26.63 -19.29 -5.70
C ASP A 222 -27.80 -20.10 -5.13
N ASP A 223 -28.44 -19.58 -4.07
CA ASP A 223 -29.60 -20.21 -3.43
C ASP A 223 -30.79 -20.45 -4.38
N ASP A 224 -30.86 -19.72 -5.50
CA ASP A 224 -31.89 -19.83 -6.53
C ASP A 224 -31.46 -20.72 -7.72
N GLY A 225 -30.23 -21.25 -7.71
CA GLY A 225 -29.64 -22.09 -8.77
C GLY A 225 -29.10 -21.31 -9.97
N ASN A 226 -28.86 -20.01 -9.85
CA ASN A 226 -28.19 -19.23 -10.89
C ASN A 226 -26.67 -19.28 -10.72
N THR A 227 -25.95 -19.26 -11.84
CA THR A 227 -24.49 -19.17 -11.81
C THR A 227 -24.03 -17.82 -11.27
N ILE A 228 -23.15 -17.84 -10.27
CA ILE A 228 -22.42 -16.67 -9.75
C ILE A 228 -21.04 -16.51 -10.42
N LEU A 229 -20.63 -17.48 -11.25
CA LEU A 229 -19.41 -17.41 -12.04
C LEU A 229 -19.63 -16.57 -13.30
N ASP A 230 -18.80 -15.54 -13.48
CA ASP A 230 -18.76 -14.70 -14.68
C ASP A 230 -17.34 -14.64 -15.27
N THR A 231 -17.26 -14.35 -16.57
CA THR A 231 -16.00 -14.13 -17.29
C THR A 231 -15.87 -12.67 -17.67
N VAL A 232 -14.80 -12.02 -17.21
CA VAL A 232 -14.56 -10.58 -17.40
C VAL A 232 -13.20 -10.32 -18.04
N SER A 233 -12.90 -9.08 -18.42
CA SER A 233 -11.56 -8.70 -18.86
C SER A 233 -10.58 -8.67 -17.70
N THR A 234 -9.31 -8.95 -17.99
CA THR A 234 -8.22 -8.79 -17.02
C THR A 234 -8.18 -7.37 -16.43
N ILE A 235 -8.11 -7.31 -15.11
CA ILE A 235 -7.95 -6.06 -14.35
C ILE A 235 -6.45 -5.78 -14.23
N ILE A 236 -5.99 -4.57 -14.56
CA ILE A 236 -4.56 -4.24 -14.45
C ILE A 236 -4.10 -4.28 -12.99
N PHE A 237 -3.02 -5.01 -12.74
CA PHE A 237 -2.36 -5.10 -11.45
C PHE A 237 -0.82 -5.13 -11.63
N PRO A 238 -0.03 -4.46 -10.77
CA PRO A 238 -0.45 -3.53 -9.72
C PRO A 238 -1.15 -2.29 -10.29
N PRO A 239 -1.99 -1.59 -9.51
CA PRO A 239 -2.73 -0.45 -10.01
C PRO A 239 -1.82 0.72 -10.40
N ASN A 240 -1.83 1.10 -11.68
CA ASN A 240 -1.01 2.20 -12.19
C ASN A 240 -1.29 3.50 -11.42
N ASN A 241 -0.23 4.16 -10.94
CA ASN A 241 -0.23 5.47 -10.24
C ASN A 241 -1.12 5.58 -8.98
N SER A 242 -1.79 4.52 -8.54
CA SER A 242 -2.83 4.65 -7.51
C SER A 242 -2.28 4.61 -6.09
N ALA A 243 -1.28 3.76 -5.82
CA ALA A 243 -0.52 3.85 -4.57
C ALA A 243 0.26 5.18 -4.49
N GLU A 244 0.77 5.64 -5.63
CA GLU A 244 1.39 6.96 -5.75
C GLU A 244 0.39 8.09 -5.46
N ASN A 245 -0.86 7.97 -5.91
CA ASN A 245 -1.93 8.92 -5.60
C ASN A 245 -2.19 8.97 -4.08
N ALA A 246 -2.22 7.82 -3.39
CA ALA A 246 -2.31 7.79 -1.93
C ALA A 246 -1.11 8.49 -1.27
N ARG A 247 0.13 8.18 -1.69
CA ARG A 247 1.35 8.83 -1.18
C ARG A 247 1.35 10.35 -1.39
N GLN A 248 0.93 10.83 -2.55
CA GLN A 248 0.84 12.27 -2.87
C GLN A 248 -0.18 13.02 -2.03
N HIS A 249 -1.20 12.32 -1.53
CA HIS A 249 -2.22 12.87 -0.64
C HIS A 249 -2.00 12.50 0.83
N ALA A 250 -0.78 12.09 1.18
CA ALA A 250 -0.38 11.83 2.56
C ALA A 250 -0.67 13.05 3.45
N THR A 251 -1.57 12.86 4.41
CA THR A 251 -1.81 13.85 5.46
C THR A 251 -0.67 13.88 6.48
N ARG A 252 0.06 12.76 6.60
CA ARG A 252 1.25 12.59 7.43
C ARG A 252 2.24 11.68 6.71
N THR A 253 3.51 12.06 6.72
CA THR A 253 4.62 11.24 6.25
C THR A 253 5.54 10.93 7.42
N PHE A 254 5.81 9.65 7.66
CA PHE A 254 6.78 9.14 8.61
C PHE A 254 8.00 8.67 7.81
N VAL A 255 9.08 9.43 7.90
CA VAL A 255 10.32 9.19 7.16
C VAL A 255 11.14 8.13 7.88
N ALA A 256 11.46 7.03 7.19
CA ALA A 256 12.22 5.89 7.71
C ALA A 256 13.51 5.60 6.90
N ASP A 257 13.79 6.39 5.86
CA ASP A 257 14.98 6.35 5.00
C ASP A 257 15.98 7.48 5.28
N ASP A 258 15.89 8.19 6.41
CA ASP A 258 16.79 9.31 6.70
C ASP A 258 18.21 8.89 7.12
N LYS A 259 18.39 7.59 7.46
CA LYS A 259 19.67 7.02 7.90
C LYS A 259 20.35 6.10 6.89
N ILE A 260 19.84 6.02 5.66
CA ILE A 260 20.45 5.24 4.57
C ILE A 260 21.25 6.15 3.62
N PHE A 261 22.21 5.58 2.90
CA PHE A 261 23.07 6.23 1.90
C PHE A 261 23.77 7.51 2.37
N ARG A 262 24.08 7.60 3.66
CA ARG A 262 24.84 8.71 4.24
C ARG A 262 26.34 8.55 3.94
N PRO A 263 27.02 9.56 3.38
CA PRO A 263 28.47 9.50 3.12
C PRO A 263 29.26 9.21 4.41
N GLY A 264 30.21 8.28 4.35
CA GLY A 264 31.07 7.89 5.48
C GLY A 264 30.34 7.34 6.71
N LYS A 265 29.05 6.99 6.59
CA LYS A 265 28.23 6.43 7.68
C LYS A 265 27.55 5.15 7.20
N LYS A 266 27.44 4.17 8.10
CA LYS A 266 26.70 2.94 7.84
C LYS A 266 25.20 3.21 7.76
N ASP A 267 24.52 2.38 6.99
CA ASP A 267 23.07 2.44 6.87
C ASP A 267 22.42 1.87 8.12
N THR A 268 21.31 2.49 8.51
CA THR A 268 20.50 2.07 9.66
C THR A 268 19.05 2.15 9.22
N MET A 269 18.29 1.09 9.45
CA MET A 269 16.89 1.02 9.05
C MET A 269 15.99 1.52 10.17
N MET A 270 14.78 1.95 9.83
CA MET A 270 13.79 2.42 10.79
C MET A 270 12.48 1.65 10.65
N MET A 271 11.98 1.12 11.77
CA MET A 271 10.66 0.51 11.86
C MET A 271 9.67 1.53 12.43
N THR A 272 8.49 1.66 11.82
CA THR A 272 7.42 2.53 12.32
C THR A 272 6.32 1.69 12.98
N GLU A 273 5.89 1.99 14.21
CA GLU A 273 4.63 1.46 14.77
C GLU A 273 3.54 2.52 14.65
N ILE A 274 2.36 2.10 14.18
CA ILE A 274 1.10 2.83 14.28
C ILE A 274 0.16 2.05 15.20
N ASN A 275 -0.10 2.61 16.38
CA ASN A 275 -0.98 2.03 17.39
C ASN A 275 -2.25 2.87 17.52
N PHE A 276 -3.36 2.39 16.93
CA PHE A 276 -4.64 3.05 16.94
C PHE A 276 -5.31 2.99 18.31
N VAL A 277 -5.93 4.10 18.71
CA VAL A 277 -6.69 4.23 19.95
C VAL A 277 -7.93 5.09 19.71
N SER A 278 -8.89 5.06 20.62
CA SER A 278 -10.02 5.99 20.54
C SER A 278 -9.52 7.45 20.49
N GLY A 279 -10.03 8.22 19.52
CA GLY A 279 -9.65 9.61 19.29
C GLY A 279 -8.40 9.84 18.43
N GLY A 280 -7.68 8.81 17.96
CA GLY A 280 -6.50 8.99 17.12
C GLY A 280 -5.55 7.79 17.09
N TYR A 281 -4.25 8.04 17.03
CA TYR A 281 -3.24 6.99 17.01
C TYR A 281 -1.91 7.48 17.59
N TRP A 282 -1.15 6.55 18.15
CA TRP A 282 0.24 6.77 18.57
C TRP A 282 1.19 6.30 17.47
N VAL A 283 2.29 7.01 17.29
CA VAL A 283 3.39 6.58 16.42
C VAL A 283 4.71 6.62 17.18
N ALA A 284 5.52 5.59 16.99
CA ALA A 284 6.91 5.54 17.41
C ALA A 284 7.76 5.00 16.26
N GLN A 285 9.04 5.36 16.22
CA GLN A 285 10.00 4.77 15.30
C GLN A 285 11.20 4.25 16.07
N TRP A 286 11.69 3.07 15.69
CA TRP A 286 12.91 2.50 16.24
C TRP A 286 13.91 2.18 15.14
N TRP A 287 15.17 2.43 15.43
CA TRP A 287 16.24 2.01 14.55
C TRP A 287 16.50 0.51 14.73
N TYR A 288 16.87 -0.14 13.62
CA TYR A 288 17.30 -1.53 13.62
C TYR A 288 18.34 -1.77 12.52
N ASN A 289 19.12 -2.83 12.69
CA ASN A 289 20.05 -3.32 11.68
C ASN A 289 19.61 -4.71 11.24
N ILE A 290 19.81 -5.01 9.97
CA ILE A 290 19.59 -6.35 9.44
C ILE A 290 20.94 -7.06 9.42
N PRO A 291 21.09 -8.19 10.14
CA PRO A 291 22.30 -8.99 10.04
C PRO A 291 22.59 -9.46 8.62
N PRO A 292 23.87 -9.55 8.23
CA PRO A 292 25.07 -9.37 9.06
C PRO A 292 25.41 -7.92 9.41
N VAL A 293 25.69 -7.72 10.69
CA VAL A 293 26.13 -6.47 11.30
C VAL A 293 27.64 -6.56 11.49
N GLY A 294 28.40 -5.78 10.72
CA GLY A 294 29.84 -5.70 10.90
C GLY A 294 30.23 -5.08 12.24
N SER A 295 31.45 -5.36 12.70
CA SER A 295 32.03 -4.66 13.87
C SER A 295 31.95 -3.13 13.69
N PRO A 296 31.90 -2.36 14.79
CA PRO A 296 32.09 -0.91 14.71
C PRO A 296 33.37 -0.59 13.91
N PRO A 297 33.41 0.54 13.19
CA PRO A 297 34.66 1.07 12.68
C PRO A 297 35.69 1.13 13.81
N ALA A 298 36.94 0.75 13.54
CA ALA A 298 37.98 0.91 14.55
C ALA A 298 38.31 2.41 14.69
N GLU A 299 38.22 2.89 15.92
CA GLU A 299 38.43 4.29 16.30
C GLU A 299 39.66 4.40 17.18
N TYR A 300 40.50 5.41 16.93
CA TYR A 300 41.71 5.67 17.70
C TYR A 300 41.81 7.15 18.02
N ASP A 301 41.94 7.49 19.29
CA ASP A 301 42.04 8.88 19.74
C ASP A 301 43.47 9.42 19.62
N PHE A 302 43.59 10.67 19.24
CA PHE A 302 44.84 11.41 19.15
C PHE A 302 44.66 12.86 19.61
N PHE A 303 45.75 13.54 19.91
CA PHE A 303 45.79 15.00 20.02
C PHE A 303 46.27 15.61 18.71
N TRP A 304 45.54 16.61 18.21
CA TRP A 304 45.92 17.34 17.03
C TRP A 304 47.18 18.17 17.29
N ASP A 305 48.21 17.94 16.49
CA ASP A 305 49.45 18.72 16.49
C ASP A 305 49.33 19.82 15.42
N SER A 306 49.24 21.08 15.84
CA SER A 306 49.07 22.21 14.91
C SER A 306 50.40 22.75 14.36
N SER A 307 51.52 22.08 14.60
CA SER A 307 52.84 22.54 14.15
C SER A 307 52.96 22.51 12.63
N THR A 308 53.61 23.53 12.07
CA THR A 308 53.85 23.69 10.63
C THR A 308 55.33 23.46 10.25
N GLY A 309 55.59 22.87 9.08
CA GLY A 309 56.94 22.61 8.55
C GLY A 309 57.45 21.16 8.65
N SER A 310 58.57 20.90 7.93
CA SER A 310 59.34 19.64 7.70
C SER A 310 59.09 18.46 8.68
N PRO A 311 59.16 17.18 8.24
CA PRO A 311 58.47 16.07 8.91
C PRO A 311 59.15 15.70 10.25
N TYR A 312 58.71 16.34 11.33
CA TYR A 312 58.83 15.79 12.67
C TYR A 312 57.83 14.64 12.85
N THR A 313 58.30 13.56 13.46
CA THR A 313 57.43 12.54 14.05
C THR A 313 56.53 13.24 15.07
N PRO A 314 55.18 13.13 14.96
CA PRO A 314 54.29 13.64 15.99
C PRO A 314 54.69 13.07 17.37
N ALA A 315 54.44 13.83 18.44
CA ALA A 315 54.60 13.28 19.79
C ALA A 315 53.74 12.02 19.95
N ALA A 316 54.13 11.13 20.87
CA ALA A 316 53.30 9.96 21.19
C ALA A 316 51.89 10.41 21.60
N GLY A 317 50.88 9.82 20.96
CA GLY A 317 49.47 10.21 21.10
C GLY A 317 49.01 11.35 20.19
N ASN A 318 49.84 11.85 19.27
CA ASN A 318 49.48 12.98 18.40
C ASN A 318 49.32 12.61 16.92
N THR A 319 48.52 13.40 16.21
CA THR A 319 48.33 13.32 14.75
C THR A 319 48.29 14.70 14.09
N ARG A 320 48.64 14.77 12.80
CA ARG A 320 48.57 15.99 11.99
C ARG A 320 48.58 15.69 10.49
N PHE A 321 48.21 16.68 9.68
CA PHE A 321 48.53 16.64 8.25
C PHE A 321 50.02 16.86 7.98
N GLY A 322 50.48 16.45 6.79
CA GLY A 322 51.88 16.35 6.37
C GLY A 322 52.79 17.57 6.52
N LEU A 323 53.41 18.01 5.42
CA LEU A 323 54.62 18.88 5.46
C LEU A 323 54.35 20.34 5.83
N SER A 324 53.17 20.87 5.54
CA SER A 324 52.79 22.25 5.89
C SER A 324 51.83 22.28 7.07
N ASN A 325 50.80 21.43 7.10
CA ASN A 325 49.74 21.46 8.12
C ASN A 325 49.15 22.87 8.32
N GLU A 326 49.09 23.64 7.23
CA GLU A 326 48.67 25.05 7.23
C GLU A 326 47.18 25.14 6.92
N PHE A 327 46.46 25.84 7.80
CA PHE A 327 45.05 26.18 7.62
C PHE A 327 44.93 27.62 7.12
N ASP A 328 44.18 27.84 6.05
CA ASP A 328 43.92 29.17 5.50
C ASP A 328 42.58 29.70 6.03
N ASP A 329 42.68 30.60 7.01
CA ASP A 329 41.52 31.28 7.62
C ASP A 329 40.70 32.10 6.60
N ALA A 330 41.27 32.47 5.45
CA ALA A 330 40.55 33.25 4.43
C ALA A 330 39.64 32.37 3.55
N THR A 331 40.02 31.11 3.32
CA THR A 331 39.25 30.16 2.51
C THR A 331 38.50 29.13 3.35
N GLY A 332 38.84 29.00 4.64
CA GLY A 332 38.24 28.04 5.57
C GLY A 332 38.68 26.60 5.30
N ALA A 333 39.82 26.40 4.65
CA ALA A 333 40.32 25.10 4.22
C ALA A 333 41.80 24.92 4.57
N TYR A 334 42.25 23.67 4.65
CA TYR A 334 43.67 23.36 4.69
C TYR A 334 44.30 23.56 3.30
N GLU A 335 45.54 24.06 3.27
CA GLU A 335 46.37 24.02 2.06
C GLU A 335 46.48 22.58 1.54
N PRO A 336 46.61 22.32 0.23
CA PRO A 336 46.63 20.97 -0.33
C PRO A 336 47.61 20.04 0.40
N GLN A 337 47.07 19.07 1.14
CA GLN A 337 47.84 18.04 1.86
C GLN A 337 47.89 16.76 1.04
N ASN A 338 48.87 15.89 1.26
CA ASN A 338 48.94 14.59 0.59
C ASN A 338 49.16 13.42 1.56
N MET A 339 49.17 13.70 2.86
CA MET A 339 49.33 12.68 3.88
C MET A 339 48.78 13.12 5.22
N LEU A 340 48.31 12.14 5.99
CA LEU A 340 48.10 12.21 7.43
C LEU A 340 49.24 11.46 8.11
N ILE A 341 49.79 12.03 9.18
CA ILE A 341 50.83 11.40 10.00
C ILE A 341 50.27 11.13 11.39
N LEU A 342 50.32 9.87 11.81
CA LEU A 342 49.92 9.40 13.13
C LEU A 342 51.18 8.98 13.89
N SER A 343 51.20 9.20 15.20
CA SER A 343 52.17 8.52 16.06
C SER A 343 51.82 7.02 16.19
N THR A 344 52.76 6.18 16.60
CA THR A 344 52.52 4.73 16.81
C THR A 344 51.73 4.41 18.08
N SER A 345 51.44 5.42 18.90
CA SER A 345 50.58 5.30 20.07
C SER A 345 49.38 6.23 19.99
N ASP A 346 48.24 5.79 20.52
CA ASP A 346 47.06 6.64 20.67
C ASP A 346 47.20 7.63 21.85
N ALA A 347 46.18 8.45 22.07
CA ALA A 347 46.09 9.41 23.17
C ALA A 347 46.10 8.74 24.56
N GLY A 348 45.69 7.46 24.64
CA GLY A 348 45.74 6.63 25.86
C GLY A 348 47.14 6.09 26.17
N GLY A 349 48.03 6.07 25.18
CA GLY A 349 49.40 5.54 25.26
C GLY A 349 49.54 4.09 24.83
N ASP A 350 48.51 3.50 24.24
CA ASP A 350 48.52 2.13 23.72
C ASP A 350 49.19 2.09 22.35
N ASN A 351 49.96 1.02 22.06
CA ASN A 351 50.65 0.87 20.78
C ASN A 351 49.72 0.26 19.73
N ILE A 352 49.28 1.10 18.81
CA ILE A 352 48.23 0.82 17.81
C ILE A 352 48.81 0.64 16.40
N ARG A 353 50.13 0.56 16.27
CA ARG A 353 50.85 0.51 14.98
C ARG A 353 50.42 -0.67 14.11
N ALA A 354 50.45 -1.88 14.66
CA ALA A 354 50.08 -3.08 13.90
C ALA A 354 48.61 -3.05 13.51
N GLU A 355 47.75 -2.57 14.43
CA GLU A 355 46.31 -2.51 14.25
C GLU A 355 45.92 -1.55 13.12
N ILE A 356 46.44 -0.32 13.11
CA ILE A 356 46.16 0.64 12.03
C ILE A 356 46.73 0.17 10.68
N VAL A 357 47.93 -0.42 10.66
CA VAL A 357 48.55 -0.87 9.40
C VAL A 357 47.81 -2.04 8.77
N ASP A 358 47.30 -2.96 9.59
CA ASP A 358 46.48 -4.09 9.11
C ASP A 358 45.05 -3.64 8.73
N LEU A 359 44.54 -2.58 9.38
CA LEU A 359 43.20 -2.05 9.18
C LEU A 359 43.05 -1.21 7.90
N VAL A 360 44.05 -0.40 7.56
CA VAL A 360 43.92 0.64 6.52
C VAL A 360 44.43 0.15 5.16
N ASN A 361 43.52 0.08 4.19
CA ASN A 361 43.78 -0.35 2.82
C ASN A 361 43.66 0.81 1.82
N ALA A 362 44.24 0.63 0.63
CA ALA A 362 44.05 1.57 -0.47
C ALA A 362 42.58 1.57 -0.92
N GLY A 363 41.96 2.76 -0.96
CA GLY A 363 40.55 2.98 -1.24
C GLY A 363 39.71 3.25 0.01
N ASP A 364 40.23 3.03 1.21
CA ASP A 364 39.49 3.29 2.45
C ASP A 364 39.21 4.78 2.66
N GLU A 365 38.07 5.11 3.25
CA GLU A 365 37.69 6.48 3.60
C GLU A 365 38.00 6.74 5.08
N ILE A 366 38.97 7.62 5.32
CA ILE A 366 39.35 8.04 6.67
C ILE A 366 38.61 9.31 7.05
N LEU A 367 38.08 9.34 8.27
CA LEU A 367 37.51 10.52 8.90
C LEU A 367 38.32 10.87 10.16
N ILE A 368 38.77 12.12 10.25
CA ILE A 368 39.30 12.74 11.46
C ILE A 368 38.26 13.71 12.00
N GLN A 369 37.87 13.56 13.26
CA GLN A 369 36.82 14.37 13.87
C GLN A 369 37.20 14.78 15.29
N ASN A 370 36.88 16.01 15.70
CA ASN A 370 37.05 16.43 17.09
C ASN A 370 35.94 15.88 18.01
N GLU A 371 36.15 15.89 19.34
CA GLU A 371 35.20 15.33 20.32
C GLU A 371 33.77 15.89 20.17
N ALA A 372 33.62 17.18 19.83
CA ALA A 372 32.33 17.83 19.65
C ALA A 372 31.69 17.60 18.26
N GLY A 373 32.43 16.99 17.33
CA GLY A 373 32.03 16.79 15.95
C GLY A 373 31.84 18.05 15.11
N THR A 374 32.35 19.19 15.56
CA THR A 374 32.22 20.50 14.91
C THR A 374 33.31 20.76 13.87
N LYS A 375 34.37 19.94 13.84
CA LYS A 375 35.47 19.96 12.86
C LYS A 375 35.72 18.56 12.34
N THR A 376 35.77 18.42 11.02
CA THR A 376 35.97 17.12 10.37
C THR A 376 36.89 17.25 9.16
N ALA A 377 37.74 16.26 8.95
CA ALA A 377 38.49 16.08 7.72
C ALA A 377 38.33 14.66 7.19
N SER A 378 38.07 14.50 5.90
CA SER A 378 37.96 13.18 5.25
C SER A 378 38.78 13.08 3.97
N PHE A 379 39.24 11.87 3.66
CA PHE A 379 39.98 11.57 2.44
C PHE A 379 40.01 10.07 2.14
N ALA A 380 40.14 9.73 0.84
CA ALA A 380 40.39 8.39 0.35
C ALA A 380 41.88 8.01 0.45
N VAL A 381 42.18 6.82 0.96
CA VAL A 381 43.55 6.32 1.12
C VAL A 381 44.12 5.86 -0.23
N ASN A 382 45.31 6.33 -0.58
CA ASN A 382 46.09 5.81 -1.70
C ASN A 382 46.97 4.62 -1.28
N PHE A 383 47.75 4.79 -0.22
CA PHE A 383 48.58 3.73 0.38
C PHE A 383 49.07 4.15 1.77
N VAL A 384 49.54 3.18 2.56
CA VAL A 384 50.05 3.38 3.92
C VAL A 384 51.53 2.99 3.98
N THR A 385 52.31 3.72 4.78
CA THR A 385 53.68 3.35 5.15
C THR A 385 53.90 3.61 6.63
N ASP A 386 54.73 2.83 7.28
CA ASP A 386 54.97 2.91 8.72
C ASP A 386 56.45 2.75 9.09
N SER A 387 56.80 3.19 10.31
CA SER A 387 58.09 2.98 10.96
C SER A 387 57.87 2.74 12.47
N ASP A 388 58.93 2.52 13.24
CA ASP A 388 58.82 2.39 14.70
C ASP A 388 58.31 3.68 15.38
N GLU A 389 58.37 4.81 14.68
CA GLU A 389 58.07 6.14 15.23
C GLU A 389 56.72 6.70 14.74
N LYS A 390 56.25 6.31 13.55
CA LYS A 390 55.03 6.89 12.94
C LYS A 390 54.35 5.98 11.94
N ILE A 391 53.09 6.30 11.65
CA ILE A 391 52.29 5.77 10.56
C ILE A 391 51.97 6.94 9.62
N GLN A 392 52.07 6.72 8.32
CA GLN A 392 51.79 7.72 7.30
C GLN A 392 50.77 7.15 6.32
N ILE A 393 49.65 7.87 6.19
CA ILE A 393 48.57 7.52 5.28
C ILE A 393 48.56 8.55 4.17
N PHE A 394 48.80 8.12 2.94
CA PHE A 394 48.87 8.99 1.78
C PHE A 394 47.51 9.06 1.08
N PHE A 395 47.17 10.24 0.56
CA PHE A 395 45.94 10.51 -0.19
C PHE A 395 46.21 11.54 -1.29
N THR A 396 45.29 11.69 -2.25
CA THR A 396 45.45 12.70 -3.31
C THR A 396 45.03 14.05 -2.76
N PRO A 397 45.77 15.16 -3.00
CA PRO A 397 45.39 16.45 -2.41
C PRO A 397 44.01 16.99 -2.75
N LEU A 398 43.41 16.51 -3.85
CA LEU A 398 42.05 16.88 -4.23
C LEU A 398 40.98 16.11 -3.45
N ASP A 399 41.36 15.03 -2.76
CA ASP A 399 40.44 14.15 -2.03
C ASP A 399 40.27 14.60 -0.57
N LEU A 400 41.04 15.60 -0.11
CA LEU A 400 40.88 16.14 1.24
C LEU A 400 39.68 17.08 1.31
N GLU A 401 38.64 16.63 2.00
CA GLU A 401 37.49 17.45 2.34
C GLU A 401 37.60 17.88 3.81
N TYR A 402 37.56 19.19 4.08
CA TYR A 402 37.56 19.74 5.44
C TYR A 402 36.30 20.56 5.69
N PHE A 403 35.73 20.40 6.88
CA PHE A 403 34.57 21.16 7.34
C PHE A 403 34.78 21.63 8.79
N SER A 404 34.35 22.86 9.06
CA SER A 404 34.37 23.46 10.40
C SER A 404 33.20 24.44 10.53
N VAL A 405 32.42 24.30 11.60
CA VAL A 405 31.26 25.17 11.88
C VAL A 405 31.70 26.63 12.08
N ASP A 406 32.83 26.84 12.74
CA ASP A 406 33.35 28.17 13.08
C ASP A 406 34.35 28.72 12.04
N GLY A 407 34.58 27.97 10.94
CA GLY A 407 35.51 28.35 9.88
C GLY A 407 37.01 28.31 10.26
N ASN A 408 37.34 27.70 11.40
CA ASN A 408 38.73 27.55 11.88
C ASN A 408 39.25 26.12 11.71
N GLY A 409 40.58 25.96 11.65
CA GLY A 409 41.26 24.66 11.66
C GLY A 409 41.17 23.91 12.99
N PHE A 410 41.64 22.67 13.02
CA PHE A 410 41.90 21.96 14.28
C PHE A 410 42.94 22.72 15.12
N SER A 411 42.68 22.85 16.41
CA SER A 411 43.50 23.59 17.37
C SER A 411 44.61 22.71 17.94
N ASP A 412 45.71 23.32 18.36
CA ASP A 412 46.80 22.59 19.01
C ASP A 412 46.31 21.87 20.28
N ASN A 413 46.70 20.60 20.43
CA ASN A 413 46.25 19.69 21.48
C ASN A 413 44.72 19.49 21.56
N GLU A 414 43.98 19.75 20.47
CA GLU A 414 42.57 19.37 20.38
C GLU A 414 42.45 17.84 20.27
N GLN A 415 41.58 17.22 21.07
CA GLN A 415 41.33 15.78 20.95
C GLN A 415 40.57 15.50 19.65
N VAL A 416 41.12 14.58 18.85
CA VAL A 416 40.56 14.12 17.59
C VAL A 416 40.54 12.60 17.54
N THR A 417 39.56 12.04 16.86
CA THR A 417 39.42 10.60 16.66
C THR A 417 39.71 10.27 15.20
N PHE A 418 40.60 9.31 14.97
CA PHE A 418 40.82 8.66 13.69
C PHE A 418 39.78 7.56 13.52
N ILE A 419 39.04 7.59 12.41
CA ILE A 419 37.98 6.64 12.11
C ILE A 419 38.21 6.12 10.69
N ASN A 420 38.45 4.81 10.53
CA ASN A 420 38.38 4.19 9.20
C ASN A 420 36.93 3.81 8.90
N THR A 421 36.21 4.67 8.18
CA THR A 421 34.78 4.50 7.90
C THR A 421 34.50 3.33 6.95
N SER A 422 35.53 2.85 6.24
CA SER A 422 35.46 1.72 5.32
C SER A 422 35.82 0.38 5.97
N ALA A 423 36.57 0.36 7.08
CA ALA A 423 37.08 -0.87 7.67
C ALA A 423 36.25 -1.38 8.85
N SER A 424 35.00 -1.77 8.61
CA SER A 424 34.38 -2.75 9.50
C SER A 424 34.91 -4.14 9.20
N THR A 425 35.49 -4.79 10.20
CA THR A 425 36.14 -6.09 10.02
C THR A 425 35.22 -7.22 10.47
N GLY A 426 34.73 -8.01 9.52
CA GLY A 426 33.98 -9.24 9.81
C GLY A 426 32.67 -9.02 10.58
N LEU A 427 32.09 -10.11 11.08
CA LEU A 427 30.85 -10.10 11.86
C LEU A 427 31.11 -9.60 13.28
N ASN A 428 30.28 -8.69 13.77
CA ASN A 428 30.24 -8.34 15.18
C ASN A 428 29.83 -9.57 16.01
N GLN A 429 30.70 -10.03 16.91
CA GLN A 429 30.44 -11.22 17.75
C GLN A 429 29.42 -10.95 18.85
N ASP A 430 29.18 -9.68 19.19
CA ASP A 430 28.22 -9.27 20.23
C ASP A 430 26.79 -9.18 19.70
N VAL A 431 26.58 -9.34 18.39
CA VAL A 431 25.25 -9.39 17.78
C VAL A 431 24.78 -10.83 17.76
N GLU A 432 23.66 -11.11 18.41
CA GLU A 432 23.06 -12.44 18.38
C GLU A 432 22.53 -12.76 16.97
N TRP A 433 22.59 -14.04 16.60
CA TRP A 433 22.06 -14.50 15.31
C TRP A 433 22.65 -13.75 14.10
N ASN A 434 23.89 -13.27 14.16
CA ASN A 434 24.47 -12.31 13.20
C ASN A 434 24.74 -12.84 11.76
N THR A 435 24.01 -13.86 11.33
CA THR A 435 24.09 -14.44 10.00
C THR A 435 22.82 -14.09 9.24
N TYR A 436 22.94 -13.70 7.96
CA TYR A 436 21.76 -13.31 7.16
C TYR A 436 20.67 -14.37 7.12
N HIS A 437 21.00 -15.68 7.16
CA HIS A 437 20.03 -16.78 7.13
C HIS A 437 18.93 -16.71 8.20
N PHE A 438 19.23 -16.08 9.34
CA PHE A 438 18.26 -15.89 10.42
C PHE A 438 17.38 -14.64 10.20
N TYR A 439 17.62 -13.87 9.15
CA TYR A 439 16.99 -12.58 8.91
C TYR A 439 16.36 -12.43 7.53
N HIS A 440 17.09 -12.73 6.48
CA HIS A 440 16.65 -12.71 5.08
C HIS A 440 17.20 -13.94 4.34
N ASP A 441 16.53 -14.36 3.27
CA ASP A 441 17.07 -15.34 2.33
C ASP A 441 17.16 -14.78 0.92
N HIS A 442 18.20 -15.22 0.21
CA HIS A 442 18.51 -14.87 -1.17
C HIS A 442 18.53 -16.17 -1.98
N LEU A 443 18.25 -16.08 -3.28
CA LEU A 443 18.41 -17.21 -4.18
C LEU A 443 19.86 -17.32 -4.66
N ASP A 444 20.38 -18.54 -4.73
CA ASP A 444 21.64 -18.87 -5.42
C ASP A 444 21.46 -18.83 -6.96
N ASN A 445 20.84 -17.78 -7.49
CA ASN A 445 20.52 -17.60 -8.91
C ASN A 445 21.13 -16.33 -9.52
N GLY A 446 22.01 -15.65 -8.80
CA GLY A 446 22.65 -14.40 -9.25
C GLY A 446 21.81 -13.15 -9.03
N ILE A 447 20.74 -13.22 -8.24
CA ILE A 447 20.02 -12.03 -7.72
C ILE A 447 20.71 -11.58 -6.44
N GLU A 448 21.19 -10.33 -6.40
CA GLU A 448 22.00 -9.78 -5.31
C GLU A 448 21.16 -9.27 -4.11
N PHE A 449 19.83 -9.26 -4.22
CA PHE A 449 18.92 -8.67 -3.22
C PHE A 449 17.73 -9.57 -2.84
N CYS A 450 17.13 -9.29 -1.69
CA CYS A 450 15.96 -9.99 -1.16
C CYS A 450 14.65 -9.69 -1.95
N GLU A 451 13.90 -10.72 -2.33
CA GLU A 451 12.63 -10.61 -3.07
C GLU A 451 11.41 -10.53 -2.13
N ALA A 452 10.27 -10.02 -2.61
CA ALA A 452 9.06 -9.80 -1.78
C ALA A 452 8.49 -11.09 -1.13
N GLY A 453 8.75 -12.24 -1.73
CA GLY A 453 8.30 -13.55 -1.25
C GLY A 453 9.31 -14.29 -0.36
N ARG A 454 10.38 -13.64 0.05
CA ARG A 454 11.45 -14.21 0.88
C ARG A 454 11.19 -14.00 2.37
N ILE A 455 12.08 -14.53 3.20
CA ILE A 455 12.09 -14.31 4.64
C ILE A 455 12.30 -12.81 4.88
N GLN A 456 11.37 -12.20 5.60
CA GLN A 456 11.37 -10.80 6.00
C GLN A 456 11.10 -10.77 7.50
N HIS A 457 11.71 -9.86 8.25
CA HIS A 457 11.52 -9.77 9.69
C HIS A 457 11.18 -8.37 10.18
N PHE A 458 10.58 -8.34 11.36
CA PHE A 458 10.28 -7.12 12.10
C PHE A 458 10.85 -7.15 13.52
N ASP A 459 11.07 -8.33 14.09
CA ASP A 459 11.40 -8.56 15.49
C ASP A 459 12.90 -8.43 15.78
N PHE A 460 13.47 -7.25 15.52
CA PHE A 460 14.89 -6.97 15.84
C PHE A 460 15.07 -6.61 17.33
N ASP A 461 16.30 -6.31 17.75
CA ASP A 461 16.66 -6.09 19.16
C ASP A 461 15.81 -5.03 19.88
N TYR A 462 15.34 -4.02 19.15
CA TYR A 462 14.44 -2.99 19.69
C TYR A 462 13.16 -3.59 20.28
N TRP A 463 12.70 -4.74 19.79
CA TRP A 463 11.50 -5.43 20.25
C TRP A 463 11.66 -5.99 21.67
N THR A 464 12.90 -6.28 22.07
CA THR A 464 13.25 -6.97 23.32
C THR A 464 14.15 -6.13 24.21
N ALA A 465 14.24 -4.83 23.97
CA ALA A 465 15.12 -3.90 24.69
C ALA A 465 14.88 -3.85 26.21
N GLY A 466 13.70 -4.28 26.68
CA GLY A 466 13.39 -4.42 28.12
C GLY A 466 13.91 -5.72 28.76
N GLY A 467 14.56 -6.60 28.01
CA GLY A 467 15.06 -7.91 28.44
C GLY A 467 14.12 -9.08 28.13
N THR A 468 14.44 -10.27 28.66
CA THR A 468 13.86 -11.56 28.26
C THR A 468 12.35 -11.72 28.44
N ALA A 469 11.74 -11.02 29.40
CA ALA A 469 10.30 -11.06 29.66
C ALA A 469 9.53 -9.85 29.10
N CYS A 470 10.21 -8.98 28.36
CA CYS A 470 9.70 -7.67 27.99
C CYS A 470 9.65 -7.50 26.47
N ASP A 471 8.45 -7.15 26.01
CA ASP A 471 8.19 -6.68 24.65
C ASP A 471 7.22 -5.50 24.72
N ILE A 472 6.76 -5.04 23.56
CA ILE A 472 5.84 -3.92 23.43
C ILE A 472 4.46 -4.15 24.09
N PHE A 473 4.11 -5.40 24.39
CA PHE A 473 2.84 -5.79 25.00
C PHE A 473 2.94 -5.94 26.52
N SER A 474 4.05 -6.46 27.05
CA SER A 474 4.23 -6.61 28.51
C SER A 474 4.91 -5.44 29.20
N CYS A 475 5.88 -4.80 28.54
CA CYS A 475 6.71 -3.75 29.14
C CYS A 475 6.83 -2.53 28.21
N PRO A 476 5.72 -1.94 27.74
CA PRO A 476 5.74 -0.89 26.72
C PRO A 476 6.63 0.29 27.10
N ASP A 477 6.63 0.72 28.36
CA ASP A 477 7.43 1.87 28.82
C ASP A 477 8.94 1.64 28.65
N GLN A 478 9.43 0.41 28.79
CA GLN A 478 10.84 0.12 28.58
C GLN A 478 11.20 0.13 27.09
N ILE A 479 10.31 -0.39 26.24
CA ILE A 479 10.51 -0.41 24.79
C ILE A 479 10.46 1.01 24.20
N TYR A 480 9.46 1.80 24.61
CA TYR A 480 9.27 3.19 24.15
C TYR A 480 10.27 4.20 24.70
N ASN A 481 11.10 3.82 25.67
CA ASN A 481 12.18 4.64 26.22
C ASN A 481 13.56 3.97 26.09
N SER A 482 13.67 2.96 25.22
CA SER A 482 14.93 2.27 24.94
C SER A 482 15.87 3.12 24.08
N GLU A 483 17.13 2.70 24.01
CA GLU A 483 18.14 3.33 23.13
C GLU A 483 17.85 3.17 21.64
N TYR A 484 16.94 2.26 21.28
CA TYR A 484 16.52 2.03 19.91
C TYR A 484 15.54 3.09 19.38
N VAL A 485 14.96 3.91 20.27
CA VAL A 485 13.94 4.89 19.90
C VAL A 485 14.57 6.00 19.05
N TYR A 486 14.15 6.06 17.79
CA TYR A 486 14.49 7.13 16.87
C TYR A 486 13.48 8.29 16.96
N MET A 487 12.19 7.97 16.90
CA MET A 487 11.11 8.92 17.15
C MET A 487 10.34 8.49 18.40
N SER A 488 10.37 9.35 19.42
CA SER A 488 9.62 9.14 20.66
C SER A 488 8.12 9.00 20.39
N ARG A 489 7.47 8.13 21.17
CA ARG A 489 6.06 7.83 21.04
C ARG A 489 5.21 9.11 21.11
N SER A 490 4.56 9.44 20.00
CA SER A 490 3.85 10.69 19.78
C SER A 490 2.39 10.44 19.40
N PHE A 491 1.45 11.19 20.00
CA PHE A 491 0.03 11.05 19.72
C PHE A 491 -0.42 12.00 18.60
N PHE A 492 -1.24 11.47 17.69
CA PHE A 492 -1.88 12.21 16.63
C PHE A 492 -3.40 12.04 16.76
N ALA A 493 -4.10 13.16 16.92
CA ALA A 493 -5.56 13.16 17.01
C ALA A 493 -6.20 12.83 15.65
N LYS A 494 -7.37 12.18 15.68
CA LYS A 494 -8.11 11.76 14.48
C LYS A 494 -8.50 12.87 13.51
N GLY A 495 -8.63 14.11 13.99
CA GLY A 495 -9.10 15.22 13.17
C GLY A 495 -10.55 15.06 12.70
N ASN A 496 -10.95 15.81 11.67
CA ASN A 496 -12.32 15.82 11.12
C ASN A 496 -12.38 15.39 9.65
N SER A 497 -11.27 14.95 9.08
CA SER A 497 -11.15 14.59 7.66
C SER A 497 -10.47 13.22 7.53
N PRO A 498 -10.74 12.50 6.43
CA PRO A 498 -9.98 11.31 6.05
C PRO A 498 -8.46 11.55 6.10
N GLN A 499 -7.69 10.56 6.55
CA GLN A 499 -6.25 10.65 6.67
C GLN A 499 -5.54 9.58 5.86
N VAL A 500 -4.44 9.96 5.22
CA VAL A 500 -3.48 9.04 4.62
C VAL A 500 -2.17 9.14 5.40
N LEU A 501 -1.70 8.00 5.89
CA LEU A 501 -0.48 7.82 6.68
C LEU A 501 0.55 7.13 5.81
N TYR A 502 1.54 7.89 5.35
CA TYR A 502 2.59 7.38 4.49
C TYR A 502 3.82 7.04 5.32
N VAL A 503 4.26 5.78 5.28
CA VAL A 503 5.54 5.34 5.84
C VAL A 503 6.54 5.25 4.68
N GLN A 504 7.38 6.28 4.57
CA GLN A 504 8.36 6.41 3.52
C GLN A 504 9.61 5.64 3.91
N GLY A 505 10.08 4.73 3.05
CA GLY A 505 11.40 4.12 3.21
C GLY A 505 11.52 3.06 4.30
N GLY A 506 10.41 2.49 4.77
CA GLY A 506 10.45 1.52 5.87
C GLY A 506 9.20 0.66 6.00
N GLN A 507 9.32 -0.36 6.87
CA GLN A 507 8.22 -1.24 7.25
C GLN A 507 7.35 -0.61 8.34
N VAL A 508 6.14 -1.12 8.50
CA VAL A 508 5.21 -0.63 9.52
C VAL A 508 4.57 -1.76 10.32
N LEU A 509 4.44 -1.54 11.63
CA LEU A 509 3.70 -2.38 12.56
C LEU A 509 2.36 -1.71 12.86
N VAL A 510 1.27 -2.47 12.84
CA VAL A 510 -0.09 -1.95 13.01
C VAL A 510 -0.85 -2.77 14.04
N ARG A 511 -1.55 -2.06 14.93
CA ARG A 511 -2.49 -2.62 15.92
C ARG A 511 -3.46 -1.58 16.47
N GLY A 512 -4.46 -2.03 17.19
CA GLY A 512 -5.28 -1.24 18.10
C GLY A 512 -6.70 -0.98 17.60
N ILE A 513 -7.31 0.07 18.14
CA ILE A 513 -8.72 0.40 17.92
C ILE A 513 -8.83 1.62 17.00
N VAL A 514 -9.35 1.43 15.80
CA VAL A 514 -9.50 2.46 14.78
C VAL A 514 -10.74 3.33 15.05
N ASP A 515 -10.53 4.64 15.23
CA ASP A 515 -11.58 5.67 15.34
C ASP A 515 -11.32 6.76 14.29
N GLY A 516 -11.92 6.61 13.11
CA GLY A 516 -11.76 7.49 11.97
C GLY A 516 -11.57 6.75 10.64
N MET A 517 -11.23 7.52 9.60
CA MET A 517 -11.02 7.01 8.24
C MET A 517 -9.54 7.15 7.87
N TYR A 518 -8.84 6.03 7.71
CA TYR A 518 -7.40 5.98 7.53
C TYR A 518 -7.01 5.09 6.34
N THR A 519 -5.95 5.48 5.64
CA THR A 519 -5.19 4.58 4.76
C THR A 519 -3.72 4.63 5.17
N ILE A 520 -3.11 3.48 5.41
CA ILE A 520 -1.67 3.33 5.58
C ILE A 520 -1.10 2.91 4.22
N VAL A 521 -0.05 3.61 3.76
CA VAL A 521 0.66 3.28 2.54
C VAL A 521 2.17 3.25 2.79
N THR A 522 2.86 2.27 2.21
CA THR A 522 4.33 2.18 2.24
C THR A 522 4.90 2.36 0.83
N ASP A 523 6.22 2.54 0.75
CA ASP A 523 6.95 2.30 -0.50
C ASP A 523 6.99 0.83 -0.86
N ASP A 524 7.31 0.51 -2.11
CA ASP A 524 7.47 -0.86 -2.61
C ASP A 524 8.57 -1.58 -1.83
N PHE A 525 9.78 -1.03 -1.85
CA PHE A 525 10.94 -1.49 -1.12
C PHE A 525 11.89 -0.32 -0.84
N THR A 526 12.86 -0.56 0.03
CA THR A 526 13.95 0.35 0.36
C THR A 526 15.26 -0.39 0.19
N GLU A 527 16.16 0.18 -0.61
CA GLU A 527 17.52 -0.32 -0.75
C GLU A 527 18.38 0.18 0.41
N TYR A 528 19.32 -0.65 0.85
CA TYR A 528 20.27 -0.30 1.89
C TYR A 528 21.61 -0.99 1.64
N ARG A 529 22.70 -0.33 2.06
CA ARG A 529 24.02 -0.94 2.15
C ARG A 529 24.04 -1.90 3.32
N ARG A 530 24.49 -3.13 3.10
CA ARG A 530 24.66 -4.08 4.20
C ARG A 530 25.62 -3.53 5.24
N HIS A 531 25.32 -3.79 6.51
CA HIS A 531 26.05 -3.17 7.61
C HIS A 531 27.46 -3.77 7.82
N ASP A 532 27.69 -4.99 7.35
CA ASP A 532 29.02 -5.63 7.36
C ASP A 532 29.88 -5.30 6.14
N ASP A 533 29.26 -5.08 4.99
CA ASP A 533 29.92 -4.76 3.73
C ASP A 533 29.09 -3.70 2.97
N ASN A 534 29.62 -2.48 2.94
CA ASN A 534 28.94 -1.33 2.34
C ASN A 534 28.91 -1.38 0.79
N ASP A 535 29.67 -2.27 0.15
CA ASP A 535 29.65 -2.47 -1.31
C ASP A 535 28.46 -3.35 -1.74
N VAL A 536 27.83 -4.06 -0.80
CA VAL A 536 26.67 -4.90 -1.08
C VAL A 536 25.38 -4.13 -0.81
N ILE A 537 24.54 -4.01 -1.83
CA ILE A 537 23.20 -3.42 -1.74
C ILE A 537 22.16 -4.53 -1.63
N ASP A 538 21.31 -4.44 -0.60
CA ASP A 538 20.17 -5.33 -0.40
C ASP A 538 18.86 -4.53 -0.26
N ARG A 539 17.72 -5.22 -0.16
CA ARG A 539 16.37 -4.63 -0.14
C ARG A 539 15.55 -5.11 1.04
N VAL A 540 14.81 -4.17 1.63
CA VAL A 540 13.70 -4.44 2.56
C VAL A 540 12.41 -4.05 1.87
N TRP A 541 11.43 -4.94 1.87
CA TRP A 541 10.13 -4.63 1.27
C TRP A 541 9.27 -3.83 2.25
N GLY A 542 8.47 -2.89 1.73
CA GLY A 542 7.50 -2.13 2.53
C GLY A 542 6.34 -3.01 2.97
N ASN A 543 6.59 -3.88 3.95
CA ASN A 543 5.59 -4.76 4.54
C ASN A 543 4.80 -4.03 5.63
N ILE A 544 3.52 -4.39 5.73
CA ILE A 544 2.64 -4.01 6.84
C ILE A 544 2.47 -5.23 7.74
N TRP A 545 2.96 -5.14 8.96
CA TRP A 545 2.89 -6.21 9.96
C TRP A 545 1.73 -5.97 10.92
N LEU A 546 0.79 -6.90 10.96
CA LEU A 546 -0.30 -6.90 11.93
C LEU A 546 0.19 -7.62 13.19
N ILE A 547 0.48 -6.85 14.24
CA ILE A 547 1.14 -7.35 15.46
C ILE A 547 0.16 -7.68 16.59
N ASP A 548 -1.09 -7.26 16.46
CA ASP A 548 -2.22 -7.49 17.38
C ASP A 548 -3.50 -7.11 16.61
N ASP A 549 -4.67 -7.27 17.23
CA ASP A 549 -5.98 -6.93 16.65
C ASP A 549 -6.01 -5.50 16.07
N VAL A 550 -6.69 -5.34 14.94
CA VAL A 550 -6.99 -4.04 14.33
C VAL A 550 -8.49 -3.97 14.07
N VAL A 551 -9.23 -3.38 15.00
CA VAL A 551 -10.71 -3.39 14.99
C VAL A 551 -11.28 -1.98 15.02
N PHE A 552 -12.46 -1.79 14.45
CA PHE A 552 -13.15 -0.50 14.53
C PHE A 552 -13.70 -0.26 15.93
N SER A 553 -13.68 1.01 16.36
CA SER A 553 -14.13 1.41 17.70
C SER A 553 -15.59 1.10 18.02
N ASP A 554 -16.41 0.87 17.00
CA ASP A 554 -17.83 0.53 17.08
C ASP A 554 -18.14 -0.93 16.68
N SER A 555 -17.13 -1.75 16.39
CA SER A 555 -17.33 -3.16 16.09
C SER A 555 -17.93 -3.94 17.26
N TYR A 556 -18.59 -5.04 16.93
CA TYR A 556 -19.07 -6.00 17.94
C TYR A 556 -17.88 -6.66 18.66
N GLY A 557 -18.13 -7.25 19.83
CA GLY A 557 -17.08 -7.83 20.67
C GLY A 557 -16.32 -9.01 20.05
N ASN A 558 -16.79 -9.55 18.93
CA ASN A 558 -16.11 -10.57 18.12
C ASN A 558 -15.36 -9.99 16.91
N GLY A 559 -15.23 -8.66 16.81
CA GLY A 559 -14.56 -7.96 15.70
C GLY A 559 -15.50 -7.55 14.56
N ALA A 560 -16.67 -8.18 14.45
CA ALA A 560 -17.60 -7.94 13.35
C ALA A 560 -17.97 -6.46 13.18
N VAL A 561 -17.87 -5.98 11.94
CA VAL A 561 -18.27 -4.62 11.55
C VAL A 561 -19.79 -4.48 11.58
N ILE A 562 -20.29 -3.28 11.89
CA ILE A 562 -21.72 -2.98 11.77
C ILE A 562 -22.07 -2.84 10.29
N HIS A 563 -22.94 -3.71 9.77
CA HIS A 563 -23.35 -3.66 8.36
C HIS A 563 -24.10 -2.35 8.04
N PRO A 564 -24.04 -1.87 6.79
CA PRO A 564 -24.77 -0.67 6.36
C PRO A 564 -26.27 -0.68 6.69
N MET A 565 -26.91 -1.86 6.62
CA MET A 565 -28.34 -2.03 6.92
C MET A 565 -28.68 -1.83 8.40
N ASP A 566 -27.71 -2.01 9.30
CA ASP A 566 -27.84 -1.85 10.75
C ASP A 566 -27.35 -0.47 11.23
N GLY A 567 -27.13 0.46 10.32
CA GLY A 567 -26.64 1.82 10.59
C GLY A 567 -25.22 2.08 10.11
N GLY A 568 -24.48 1.03 9.73
CA GLY A 568 -23.11 1.10 9.22
C GLY A 568 -22.09 1.62 10.24
N THR A 569 -20.83 1.67 9.81
CA THR A 569 -19.75 2.31 10.59
C THR A 569 -19.31 3.64 9.95
N ALA A 570 -18.71 4.51 10.78
CA ALA A 570 -17.99 5.70 10.33
C ALA A 570 -16.48 5.45 10.20
N ASN A 571 -16.00 4.30 10.64
CA ASN A 571 -14.59 3.93 10.66
C ASN A 571 -14.24 3.16 9.38
N VAL A 572 -13.05 3.41 8.84
CA VAL A 572 -12.51 2.60 7.73
C VAL A 572 -10.99 2.60 7.82
N LEU A 573 -10.38 1.46 7.52
CA LEU A 573 -8.94 1.31 7.41
C LEU A 573 -8.58 0.68 6.06
N GLY A 574 -7.70 1.33 5.31
CA GLY A 574 -7.02 0.77 4.14
C GLY A 574 -5.56 0.48 4.44
N LEU A 575 -5.06 -0.67 4.00
CA LEU A 575 -3.66 -1.08 4.10
C LEU A 575 -3.11 -1.29 2.68
N ILE A 576 -2.25 -0.39 2.22
CA ILE A 576 -1.59 -0.46 0.91
C ILE A 576 -0.10 -0.78 1.16
N ALA A 577 0.23 -2.07 1.13
CA ALA A 577 1.59 -2.55 1.30
C ALA A 577 2.34 -2.61 -0.03
N GLY A 578 3.56 -2.08 -0.04
CA GLY A 578 4.51 -2.24 -1.12
C GLY A 578 4.92 -3.69 -1.35
N GLY A 579 5.22 -4.38 -0.25
CA GLY A 579 5.44 -5.82 -0.20
C GLY A 579 4.15 -6.56 0.16
N SER A 580 4.17 -7.19 1.33
CA SER A 580 3.08 -8.03 1.85
C SER A 580 2.39 -7.39 3.06
N VAL A 581 1.16 -7.80 3.31
CA VAL A 581 0.52 -7.64 4.63
C VAL A 581 0.66 -8.96 5.38
N ILE A 582 1.32 -8.92 6.54
CA ILE A 582 1.75 -10.13 7.24
C ILE A 582 1.15 -10.15 8.65
N VAL A 583 0.43 -11.22 8.98
CA VAL A 583 0.03 -11.50 10.36
C VAL A 583 1.25 -11.99 11.13
N ALA A 584 1.76 -11.14 12.01
CA ALA A 584 3.00 -11.37 12.74
C ALA A 584 2.85 -12.50 13.78
N ASN A 585 3.93 -13.22 14.05
CA ASN A 585 4.02 -14.21 15.13
C ASN A 585 4.24 -13.53 16.49
N THR A 586 3.18 -12.94 17.05
CA THR A 586 3.21 -12.26 18.35
C THR A 586 2.37 -13.00 19.39
N ARG A 587 2.61 -12.71 20.67
CA ARG A 587 1.85 -13.30 21.78
C ARG A 587 0.34 -13.05 21.68
N PRO A 588 -0.15 -11.82 21.39
CA PRO A 588 -1.58 -11.59 21.20
C PRO A 588 -2.16 -12.43 20.05
N ASN A 589 -1.42 -12.55 18.94
CA ASN A 589 -1.82 -13.34 17.77
C ASN A 589 -1.64 -14.87 17.95
N GLY A 590 -1.61 -15.39 19.18
CA GLY A 590 -1.59 -16.83 19.42
C GLY A 590 -0.29 -17.58 19.13
N ALA A 591 0.85 -16.88 19.18
CA ALA A 591 2.17 -17.51 19.10
C ALA A 591 2.32 -18.77 20.00
N HIS A 592 3.16 -19.71 19.56
CA HIS A 592 3.42 -20.99 20.22
C HIS A 592 2.15 -21.84 20.35
N GLY A 593 1.45 -22.05 19.23
CA GLY A 593 0.28 -22.93 19.21
C GLY A 593 -0.81 -22.53 20.22
N GLN A 594 -1.15 -21.24 20.29
CA GLN A 594 -2.12 -20.66 21.24
C GLN A 594 -1.72 -20.71 22.72
N GLN A 595 -0.44 -20.83 23.06
CA GLN A 595 0.00 -20.81 24.46
C GLN A 595 -0.25 -19.46 25.17
N TYR A 596 -0.25 -18.34 24.43
CA TYR A 596 -0.36 -17.00 24.99
C TYR A 596 -1.71 -16.33 24.70
N GLY A 597 -1.99 -16.13 23.42
CA GLY A 597 -3.27 -15.64 22.91
C GLY A 597 -3.86 -16.65 21.94
N ALA A 598 -4.83 -16.21 21.17
CA ALA A 598 -5.38 -16.96 20.05
C ALA A 598 -6.06 -15.98 19.12
N ASP A 599 -6.10 -16.34 17.84
CA ASP A 599 -6.83 -15.63 16.82
C ASP A 599 -6.28 -14.22 16.55
N ILE A 600 -6.81 -13.57 15.52
CA ILE A 600 -6.62 -12.15 15.27
C ILE A 600 -7.87 -11.59 14.58
N GLN A 601 -8.32 -10.43 15.00
CA GLN A 601 -9.44 -9.70 14.41
C GLN A 601 -8.92 -8.53 13.57
N ILE A 602 -9.36 -8.46 12.32
CA ILE A 602 -8.87 -7.48 11.35
C ILE A 602 -10.05 -6.82 10.64
N ASN A 603 -10.16 -5.51 10.78
CA ASN A 603 -11.15 -4.68 10.11
C ASN A 603 -10.41 -3.75 9.15
N ALA A 604 -10.15 -4.21 7.93
CA ALA A 604 -9.36 -3.45 6.97
C ALA A 604 -9.57 -3.92 5.53
N ALA A 605 -9.50 -2.96 4.60
CA ALA A 605 -9.28 -3.25 3.19
C ALA A 605 -7.77 -3.42 2.93
N ILE A 606 -7.36 -4.60 2.48
CA ILE A 606 -5.96 -4.98 2.29
C ILE A 606 -5.60 -4.97 0.81
N LEU A 607 -4.47 -4.35 0.48
CA LEU A 607 -3.84 -4.38 -0.84
C LEU A 607 -2.33 -4.62 -0.70
N ALA A 608 -1.84 -5.76 -1.18
CA ALA A 608 -0.41 -6.11 -1.24
C ALA A 608 0.07 -6.04 -2.69
N MET A 609 0.84 -4.99 -3.04
CA MET A 609 1.17 -4.66 -4.44
C MET A 609 2.13 -5.65 -5.10
N ASN A 610 3.16 -6.10 -4.38
CA ASN A 610 4.14 -7.06 -4.88
C ASN A 610 4.15 -8.38 -4.09
N GLY A 611 3.39 -8.42 -2.99
CA GLY A 611 3.33 -9.50 -2.02
C GLY A 611 1.99 -10.23 -1.98
N GLY A 612 1.67 -10.76 -0.79
CA GLY A 612 0.38 -11.35 -0.48
C GLY A 612 -0.12 -10.98 0.91
N PHE A 613 -1.31 -11.45 1.26
CA PHE A 613 -1.78 -11.48 2.63
C PHE A 613 -1.51 -12.86 3.25
N LEU A 614 -0.54 -12.95 4.16
CA LEU A 614 -0.02 -14.22 4.68
C LEU A 614 0.26 -14.20 6.18
N SER A 615 0.40 -15.38 6.77
CA SER A 615 0.90 -15.53 8.14
C SER A 615 2.42 -15.59 8.18
N HIS A 616 3.01 -15.12 9.28
CA HIS A 616 4.44 -15.23 9.56
C HIS A 616 4.80 -16.67 10.02
N TYR A 617 4.78 -17.64 9.09
CA TYR A 617 4.99 -19.06 9.39
C TYR A 617 6.47 -19.50 9.43
N TRP A 618 7.41 -18.71 8.94
CA TRP A 618 8.83 -19.08 8.94
C TRP A 618 9.48 -18.90 10.31
N GLN A 619 9.01 -17.94 11.12
CA GLN A 619 9.30 -17.89 12.54
C GLN A 619 8.30 -18.78 13.29
N ASN A 620 8.57 -20.08 13.34
CA ASN A 620 7.68 -21.05 13.98
C ASN A 620 8.33 -21.77 15.18
N SER A 621 7.48 -22.36 15.99
CA SER A 621 7.83 -23.06 17.23
C SER A 621 7.82 -24.58 17.09
N LEU A 622 7.78 -25.14 15.88
CA LEU A 622 7.80 -26.58 15.69
C LEU A 622 9.14 -27.21 16.13
N LEU A 623 9.12 -28.49 16.51
CA LEU A 623 10.34 -29.23 16.86
C LEU A 623 11.18 -29.60 15.63
N GLY A 624 10.54 -29.83 14.49
CA GLY A 624 11.20 -29.95 13.18
C GLY A 624 10.66 -28.89 12.22
N TYR A 625 11.38 -28.58 11.14
CA TYR A 625 10.99 -27.55 10.17
C TYR A 625 11.06 -26.11 10.72
N HIS A 626 11.76 -25.87 11.84
CA HIS A 626 11.91 -24.55 12.43
C HIS A 626 13.23 -23.88 12.07
N ASN A 627 14.23 -24.61 11.56
CA ASN A 627 15.59 -24.09 11.37
C ASN A 627 15.88 -23.82 9.90
N TRP A 628 16.71 -22.82 9.63
CA TRP A 628 17.10 -22.46 8.26
C TRP A 628 17.89 -23.59 7.58
N ASN A 629 18.58 -24.41 8.36
CA ASN A 629 19.47 -25.48 7.89
C ASN A 629 18.88 -26.90 8.03
N ASP A 630 17.55 -27.04 8.04
CA ASP A 630 16.87 -28.34 8.15
C ASP A 630 17.12 -29.30 6.96
N GLY A 631 17.95 -28.92 6.00
CA GLY A 631 18.43 -29.79 4.92
C GLY A 631 17.35 -30.15 3.89
N LEU A 632 16.35 -29.28 3.74
CA LEU A 632 15.17 -29.55 2.93
C LEU A 632 15.44 -29.31 1.44
N GLY A 633 14.96 -30.22 0.59
CA GLY A 633 15.20 -30.18 -0.86
C GLY A 633 14.52 -29.04 -1.61
N PHE A 634 13.67 -28.25 -0.94
CA PHE A 634 12.95 -27.10 -1.47
C PHE A 634 13.43 -25.76 -0.89
N GLY A 635 14.58 -25.75 -0.20
CA GLY A 635 15.24 -24.53 0.29
C GLY A 635 14.92 -24.16 1.74
N ILE A 636 15.26 -22.92 2.10
CA ILE A 636 15.04 -22.36 3.43
C ILE A 636 13.55 -22.04 3.60
N ILE A 637 12.93 -22.57 4.65
CA ILE A 637 11.49 -22.37 4.91
C ILE A 637 11.22 -21.69 6.24
N ALA A 638 12.20 -21.66 7.13
CA ALA A 638 12.10 -21.18 8.51
C ALA A 638 13.38 -20.45 8.92
N ASP A 639 13.27 -19.58 9.93
CA ASP A 639 14.35 -18.69 10.34
C ASP A 639 15.16 -19.18 11.55
N GLY A 640 14.78 -20.27 12.23
CA GLY A 640 15.45 -20.76 13.43
C GLY A 640 15.10 -20.04 14.74
N ARG A 641 14.42 -18.89 14.68
CA ARG A 641 14.25 -18.00 15.84
C ARG A 641 12.90 -18.14 16.54
N GLY A 642 11.93 -18.85 15.97
CA GLY A 642 10.58 -18.92 16.55
C GLY A 642 10.52 -19.48 17.97
N GLY A 643 11.38 -20.45 18.32
CA GLY A 643 11.51 -20.95 19.70
C GLY A 643 12.20 -19.99 20.68
N HIS A 644 12.78 -18.90 20.18
CA HIS A 644 13.49 -17.87 20.94
C HIS A 644 12.69 -16.57 21.06
N ARG A 645 11.48 -16.53 20.48
CA ARG A 645 10.57 -15.38 20.53
C ARG A 645 9.35 -15.67 21.38
N ASN A 646 8.55 -14.62 21.62
CA ASN A 646 7.35 -14.64 22.46
C ASN A 646 7.70 -15.03 23.90
N HIS A 647 8.44 -14.12 24.55
CA HIS A 647 9.46 -14.33 25.59
C HIS A 647 10.82 -14.64 24.99
N TYR A 648 11.65 -13.59 24.98
CA TYR A 648 12.95 -13.62 24.35
C TYR A 648 13.92 -14.54 25.07
N ARG A 649 14.64 -15.36 24.29
CA ARG A 649 15.71 -16.25 24.73
C ARG A 649 16.92 -15.99 23.84
N SER A 650 18.08 -15.77 24.43
CA SER A 650 19.32 -15.61 23.66
C SER A 650 19.65 -16.86 22.84
N ASP A 651 20.50 -16.70 21.84
CA ASP A 651 21.04 -17.83 21.06
C ASP A 651 21.90 -18.80 21.90
N GLU A 652 22.44 -18.34 23.03
CA GLU A 652 23.14 -19.19 24.01
C GLU A 652 22.24 -20.24 24.70
N GLN A 653 20.93 -20.01 24.68
CA GLN A 653 19.94 -20.89 25.30
C GLN A 653 19.24 -21.75 24.26
N SER A 654 18.82 -22.96 24.60
CA SER A 654 17.91 -23.69 23.72
C SER A 654 16.55 -22.98 23.61
N GLY A 655 16.03 -22.89 22.39
CA GLY A 655 14.67 -22.46 22.11
C GLY A 655 13.62 -23.38 22.75
N ILE A 656 12.41 -22.85 22.92
CA ILE A 656 11.23 -23.58 23.39
C ILE A 656 10.36 -23.89 22.18
N TYR A 657 10.07 -25.17 21.98
CA TYR A 657 9.32 -25.67 20.82
C TYR A 657 8.07 -26.43 21.27
N THR A 658 7.02 -26.37 20.46
CA THR A 658 5.67 -26.91 20.72
C THR A 658 5.42 -28.29 20.12
N GLY A 659 6.47 -28.94 19.57
CA GLY A 659 6.32 -30.24 18.92
C GLY A 659 5.85 -30.09 17.48
N ASP A 660 4.73 -30.71 17.12
CA ASP A 660 4.21 -30.74 15.75
C ASP A 660 3.07 -29.73 15.51
N ASP A 661 2.84 -28.82 16.45
CA ASP A 661 1.72 -27.88 16.45
C ASP A 661 2.16 -26.43 16.69
N ASP A 662 2.04 -25.58 15.67
CA ASP A 662 2.12 -24.12 15.80
C ASP A 662 0.89 -23.48 15.12
N HIS A 663 -0.29 -24.07 15.36
CA HIS A 663 -1.56 -23.49 14.94
C HIS A 663 -1.99 -22.40 15.92
N ARG A 664 -2.13 -21.17 15.43
CA ARG A 664 -2.24 -19.95 16.23
C ARG A 664 -3.69 -19.46 16.37
N GLY A 665 -4.64 -20.19 15.80
CA GLY A 665 -6.06 -19.89 15.83
C GLY A 665 -6.60 -19.51 14.46
N THR A 666 -7.48 -18.52 14.42
CA THR A 666 -8.25 -18.11 13.25
C THR A 666 -8.02 -16.63 12.95
N VAL A 667 -7.82 -16.30 11.67
CA VAL A 667 -7.88 -14.91 11.22
C VAL A 667 -9.33 -14.57 10.92
N HIS A 668 -9.91 -13.71 11.76
CA HIS A 668 -11.23 -13.13 11.54
C HIS A 668 -11.09 -11.80 10.82
N LEU A 669 -11.37 -11.79 9.52
CA LEU A 669 -11.27 -10.60 8.68
C LEU A 669 -12.67 -10.08 8.33
N TRP A 670 -12.95 -8.81 8.62
CA TRP A 670 -14.04 -8.05 8.02
C TRP A 670 -13.46 -6.96 7.13
N GLY A 671 -13.44 -7.19 5.82
CA GLY A 671 -12.70 -6.30 4.93
C GLY A 671 -12.63 -6.76 3.48
N SER A 672 -11.49 -6.51 2.86
CA SER A 672 -11.19 -6.88 1.47
C SER A 672 -9.76 -7.41 1.38
N ILE A 673 -9.48 -8.38 0.52
CA ILE A 673 -8.12 -8.89 0.28
C ILE A 673 -7.77 -8.74 -1.20
N VAL A 674 -6.75 -7.94 -1.49
CA VAL A 674 -6.21 -7.72 -2.83
C VAL A 674 -4.72 -7.99 -2.79
N GLN A 675 -4.22 -8.87 -3.66
CA GLN A 675 -2.83 -9.32 -3.61
C GLN A 675 -2.26 -9.61 -5.00
N PHE A 676 -0.94 -9.51 -5.14
CA PHE A 676 -0.25 -9.97 -6.33
C PHE A 676 -0.34 -11.49 -6.47
N LYS A 677 0.02 -12.18 -5.39
CA LYS A 677 0.06 -13.63 -5.29
C LYS A 677 -0.59 -14.07 -4.00
N ARG A 678 -1.17 -15.28 -4.01
CA ARG A 678 -1.85 -15.82 -2.84
C ARG A 678 -0.87 -16.05 -1.69
N GLY A 679 -1.10 -15.35 -0.58
CA GLY A 679 -0.43 -15.60 0.67
C GLY A 679 -0.94 -16.86 1.39
N TYR A 680 -0.04 -17.61 2.02
CA TYR A 680 -0.41 -18.76 2.85
C TYR A 680 -0.85 -18.33 4.24
N MET A 681 -2.01 -18.82 4.69
CA MET A 681 -2.47 -18.58 6.06
C MET A 681 -2.13 -19.74 7.00
N ASN A 682 -2.26 -20.99 6.54
CA ASN A 682 -1.80 -22.19 7.24
C ASN A 682 -0.87 -23.01 6.33
N ARG A 683 0.22 -23.54 6.89
CA ARG A 683 1.14 -24.46 6.23
C ARG A 683 1.15 -25.78 6.99
N ASN A 684 0.69 -26.85 6.35
CA ASN A 684 0.54 -28.16 6.99
C ASN A 684 0.81 -29.33 6.00
N PHE A 685 0.61 -30.55 6.48
CA PHE A 685 0.71 -31.78 5.68
C PHE A 685 -0.42 -31.90 4.62
N PRO A 686 -0.11 -32.24 3.34
CA PRO A 686 1.22 -32.37 2.75
C PRO A 686 1.78 -30.99 2.35
N GLY A 687 3.01 -30.71 2.75
CA GLY A 687 3.65 -29.43 2.52
C GLY A 687 5.09 -29.45 3.03
N PRO A 688 5.84 -28.35 2.88
CA PRO A 688 7.20 -28.30 3.39
C PRO A 688 7.24 -28.36 4.93
N TYR A 689 6.15 -27.91 5.56
CA TYR A 689 5.82 -28.16 6.95
C TYR A 689 4.99 -29.44 7.04
N ASN A 690 5.68 -30.59 7.07
CA ASN A 690 5.05 -31.90 6.96
C ASN A 690 4.49 -32.40 8.31
N VAL A 691 3.70 -31.56 8.98
CA VAL A 691 3.09 -31.79 10.29
C VAL A 691 1.61 -31.40 10.28
N SER A 692 0.86 -31.82 11.30
CA SER A 692 -0.56 -31.49 11.48
C SER A 692 -0.78 -31.15 12.97
N PRO A 693 -1.48 -30.04 13.30
CA PRO A 693 -2.30 -29.19 12.43
C PRO A 693 -1.54 -28.22 11.50
N GLY A 694 -0.25 -27.98 11.73
CA GLY A 694 0.59 -27.12 10.89
C GLY A 694 1.10 -25.87 11.58
N VAL A 695 1.43 -24.86 10.79
CA VAL A 695 1.89 -23.53 11.22
C VAL A 695 1.00 -22.45 10.63
N GLY A 696 0.46 -21.56 11.47
CA GLY A 696 -0.33 -20.41 11.04
C GLY A 696 -1.77 -20.48 11.51
N TYR A 697 -2.74 -20.10 10.68
CA TYR A 697 -4.12 -19.86 11.09
C TYR A 697 -5.16 -20.47 10.15
N SER A 698 -6.32 -20.82 10.72
CA SER A 698 -7.56 -21.00 9.99
C SER A 698 -8.06 -19.64 9.47
N LYS A 699 -8.95 -19.65 8.49
CA LYS A 699 -9.49 -18.42 7.87
C LYS A 699 -10.97 -18.29 8.23
N ASP A 700 -11.39 -17.09 8.58
CA ASP A 700 -12.79 -16.71 8.74
C ASP A 700 -12.98 -15.31 8.12
N TYR A 701 -13.42 -15.30 6.87
CA TYR A 701 -13.25 -14.20 5.94
C TYR A 701 -14.60 -13.63 5.53
N HIS A 702 -14.89 -12.43 6.00
CA HIS A 702 -16.12 -11.69 5.77
C HIS A 702 -15.87 -10.39 5.01
N TYR A 703 -16.77 -10.04 4.10
CA TYR A 703 -16.68 -8.77 3.38
C TYR A 703 -17.26 -7.62 4.20
N ASP A 704 -16.53 -6.51 4.30
CA ASP A 704 -17.07 -5.28 4.86
C ASP A 704 -17.91 -4.54 3.81
N TRP A 705 -19.22 -4.74 3.86
CA TRP A 705 -20.18 -4.06 2.98
C TRP A 705 -20.17 -2.52 3.09
N ASN A 706 -19.59 -1.94 4.15
CA ASN A 706 -19.42 -0.50 4.23
C ASN A 706 -18.44 0.04 3.18
N LEU A 707 -17.50 -0.78 2.68
CA LEU A 707 -16.51 -0.39 1.66
C LEU A 707 -17.16 0.04 0.34
N GLN A 708 -18.33 -0.50 0.00
CA GLN A 708 -19.07 -0.09 -1.19
C GLN A 708 -19.61 1.35 -1.11
N LEU A 709 -19.80 1.86 0.11
CA LEU A 709 -20.35 3.19 0.38
C LEU A 709 -19.24 4.18 0.76
N LYS A 710 -18.26 3.71 1.53
CA LYS A 710 -17.16 4.50 2.09
C LYS A 710 -15.85 3.73 1.94
N PRO A 711 -15.22 3.79 0.75
CA PRO A 711 -13.92 3.16 0.54
C PRO A 711 -12.85 3.84 1.40
N PRO A 712 -11.71 3.17 1.68
CA PRO A 712 -10.62 3.80 2.38
C PRO A 712 -10.11 5.03 1.64
N PRO A 713 -9.58 6.04 2.36
CA PRO A 713 -9.11 7.29 1.77
C PRO A 713 -8.05 7.03 0.69
N TYR A 714 -8.28 7.50 -0.54
CA TYR A 714 -7.38 7.30 -1.69
C TYR A 714 -7.03 5.82 -1.98
N PHE A 715 -7.90 4.87 -1.62
CA PHE A 715 -7.69 3.47 -1.99
C PHE A 715 -7.75 3.29 -3.52
N PRO A 716 -6.93 2.41 -4.13
CA PRO A 716 -6.79 2.32 -5.58
C PRO A 716 -8.05 2.01 -6.37
N ASP A 717 -8.22 2.73 -7.48
CA ASP A 717 -9.27 2.51 -8.48
C ASP A 717 -8.91 1.34 -9.43
N LEU A 718 -9.93 0.66 -9.96
CA LEU A 718 -9.77 -0.37 -10.98
C LEU A 718 -9.52 0.25 -12.35
N GLN A 719 -8.63 -0.39 -13.12
CA GLN A 719 -8.33 0.00 -14.49
C GLN A 719 -8.48 -1.19 -15.44
N SER A 720 -9.07 -0.92 -16.61
CA SER A 720 -9.12 -1.87 -17.73
C SER A 720 -7.77 -2.01 -18.40
N SER A 721 -7.59 -3.05 -19.22
CA SER A 721 -6.42 -3.25 -20.11
C SER A 721 -6.01 -2.02 -20.93
N ASP A 722 -6.97 -1.17 -21.30
CA ASP A 722 -6.74 0.10 -22.00
C ASP A 722 -6.34 1.29 -21.10
N ASN A 723 -5.99 1.05 -19.82
CA ASN A 723 -5.68 2.07 -18.80
C ASN A 723 -6.81 3.08 -18.52
N THR A 724 -8.07 2.68 -18.76
CA THR A 724 -9.23 3.52 -18.41
C THR A 724 -9.78 3.12 -17.05
N VAL A 725 -10.21 4.12 -16.27
CA VAL A 725 -10.81 3.86 -14.95
C VAL A 725 -12.15 3.13 -15.14
N MET A 726 -12.34 2.01 -14.47
CA MET A 726 -13.63 1.30 -14.53
C MET A 726 -14.66 2.05 -13.70
N LEU A 727 -15.70 2.58 -14.34
CA LEU A 727 -16.75 3.33 -13.69
C LEU A 727 -18.02 2.47 -13.49
N LYS A 728 -18.71 2.64 -12.36
CA LYS A 728 -20.06 2.14 -12.13
C LYS A 728 -21.07 3.29 -12.12
N MET A 729 -22.25 3.06 -12.69
CA MET A 729 -23.33 4.05 -12.66
C MET A 729 -23.81 4.25 -11.23
N ALA A 730 -23.90 5.51 -10.79
CA ALA A 730 -24.37 5.91 -9.47
C ALA A 730 -25.78 6.50 -9.54
N SER A 731 -26.07 7.34 -10.53
CA SER A 731 -27.42 7.85 -10.78
C SER A 731 -27.63 8.16 -12.25
N TYR A 732 -28.90 8.15 -12.67
CA TYR A 732 -29.34 8.60 -13.98
C TYR A 732 -30.64 9.38 -13.84
N GLY A 733 -30.81 10.45 -14.63
CA GLY A 733 -32.07 11.19 -14.64
C GLY A 733 -32.13 12.35 -15.64
N GLU A 734 -33.31 12.98 -15.70
CA GLU A 734 -33.52 14.24 -16.45
C GLU A 734 -33.01 15.42 -15.62
N ALA A 735 -32.24 16.32 -16.24
CA ALA A 735 -31.75 17.54 -15.63
C ALA A 735 -32.79 18.67 -15.76
N ASN A 736 -33.16 19.28 -14.64
CA ASN A 736 -34.23 20.28 -14.58
C ASN A 736 -33.89 21.65 -15.21
N SER A 737 -32.64 21.92 -15.58
CA SER A 737 -32.25 23.14 -16.31
C SER A 737 -30.83 23.07 -16.88
N ILE A 738 -30.58 23.90 -17.90
CA ILE A 738 -29.24 24.35 -18.28
C ILE A 738 -28.85 25.43 -17.27
N GLU A 739 -28.21 25.05 -16.16
CA GLU A 739 -27.37 25.98 -15.38
C GLU A 739 -25.90 25.65 -15.59
#